data_AF-A0A959U033-F1
#
_entry.id   AF-A0A959U033-F1
#
_cell.length_a   1.000
_cell.length_b   1.000
_cell.length_c   1.000
_cell.angle_alpha   90.00
_cell.angle_beta   90.00
_cell.angle_gamma   90.00
#
_symmetry.space_group_name_H-M   'P 1'
#
loop_
_entity.id
_entity.type
_entity.pdbx_description
1 polymer ?
#
loop_
_entity_poly.entity_id
_entity_poly.type
_entity_poly.pdbx_seq_one_letter_code
_entity_poly.pdbx_strand_id
1 'polypeptide(L)'
;MRKWIVAVCLCFLVLLFSYCRQQAGSAVSSDSPYLNHSDTAEYVGMSVCRQCHADKFSTFVHTGMGMSFGLATKEKSAALFGPHVQVYDSILDFYYHPFWQGDSLMIMEFRLDGADTMHKRTEHISYIIGSGQHTNSHLLQVNGYLYQAPITFYTQKQEWDMAPGMSGGFNSRFGRVIESECVTCHNGLPEQVAGSVNKYTGIPLGIDCERCHGPGSIHVARISSGIAVDTANAFDYSIVNPRGLSTELQNDLCFRCHLQGINVLHPGKEFADFKPGQHIRDYWNIFLPRFDGKNDQFLMASQADRLVQSKCFIESGKISCITCHNPHVTVKETPISLFNKPCLDCHQLPQSTCTETLEVRSLQNDNCSGCHIPKSGSIDIPHVSISDHKIQIPGREQEKEDGKFTGLVALTDPDIEPVEMARGYLRYYEGFVSESAMLDSAKAWLERSRHDDLYDATQAHLWYLQGNMQGLLQMDVKMGNKVPDSWTAYRLGEALLQEGNYSAAANRFKQAVDQLPLQLDFRFKYASALYLDGQTEDAGKEFLFITRENPGYEKAWMNLAVWYINKGDVVAAEEALQNAVALNPDYLQARLTLTDLYLRTRQRTKAGVMMQYLLRYHRDEPLVQELNMRYRSL
;
A
#
# COMPACT_ATOMS: atom_id res chain seq x y z
N MET A 1 -20.27 -21.91 -58.22
CA MET A 1 -20.58 -21.08 -57.04
C MET A 1 -20.91 -21.88 -55.78
N ARG A 2 -21.79 -22.89 -55.81
CA ARG A 2 -22.22 -23.63 -54.61
C ARG A 2 -21.11 -24.40 -53.85
N LYS A 3 -20.09 -24.92 -54.54
CA LYS A 3 -18.96 -25.64 -53.91
C LYS A 3 -17.93 -24.71 -53.22
N TRP A 4 -17.81 -23.46 -53.69
CA TRP A 4 -16.90 -22.47 -53.10
C TRP A 4 -17.48 -21.85 -51.83
N ILE A 5 -18.80 -21.65 -51.77
CA ILE A 5 -19.49 -21.14 -50.57
C ILE A 5 -19.37 -22.13 -49.40
N VAL A 6 -19.49 -23.43 -49.67
CA VAL A 6 -19.35 -24.47 -48.62
C VAL A 6 -17.90 -24.55 -48.09
N ALA A 7 -16.90 -24.39 -48.96
CA ALA A 7 -15.49 -24.38 -48.54
C ALA A 7 -15.14 -23.14 -47.70
N VAL A 8 -15.65 -21.96 -48.08
CA VAL A 8 -15.44 -20.72 -47.31
C VAL A 8 -16.16 -20.77 -45.96
N CYS A 9 -17.38 -21.32 -45.89
CA CYS A 9 -18.08 -21.52 -44.61
C CYS A 9 -17.36 -22.51 -43.68
N LEU A 10 -16.76 -23.58 -44.22
CA LEU A 10 -15.97 -24.53 -43.44
C LEU A 10 -14.67 -23.93 -42.91
N CYS A 11 -13.96 -23.10 -43.71
CA CYS A 11 -12.78 -22.37 -43.23
C CYS A 11 -13.14 -21.33 -42.15
N PHE A 12 -14.29 -20.65 -42.27
CA PHE A 12 -14.76 -19.69 -41.25
C PHE A 12 -15.15 -20.39 -39.94
N LEU A 13 -15.75 -21.58 -40.00
CA LEU A 13 -16.06 -22.40 -38.82
C LEU A 13 -14.79 -22.93 -38.14
N VAL A 14 -13.79 -23.37 -38.90
CA VAL A 14 -12.50 -23.81 -38.33
C VAL A 14 -11.75 -22.64 -37.69
N LEU A 15 -11.77 -21.45 -38.31
CA LEU A 15 -11.20 -20.23 -37.72
C LEU A 15 -11.95 -19.77 -36.45
N LEU A 16 -13.28 -19.87 -36.40
CA LEU A 16 -14.07 -19.59 -35.19
C LEU A 16 -13.77 -20.58 -34.05
N PHE A 17 -13.62 -21.88 -34.35
CA PHE A 17 -13.21 -22.88 -33.34
C PHE A 17 -11.75 -22.72 -32.90
N SER A 18 -10.88 -22.14 -33.74
CA SER A 18 -9.48 -21.88 -33.42
C SER A 18 -9.33 -20.62 -32.56
N TYR A 19 -10.15 -19.59 -32.83
CA TYR A 19 -10.22 -18.37 -32.00
C TYR A 19 -10.87 -18.63 -30.64
N CYS A 20 -11.86 -19.52 -30.55
CA CYS A 20 -12.44 -19.94 -29.26
C CYS A 20 -11.49 -20.77 -28.38
N ARG A 21 -10.39 -21.31 -28.93
CA ARG A 21 -9.42 -22.11 -28.16
C ARG A 21 -8.23 -21.31 -27.63
N GLN A 22 -8.03 -20.07 -28.07
CA GLN A 22 -6.93 -19.22 -27.62
C GLN A 22 -7.31 -18.23 -26.52
N GLN A 23 -8.58 -18.25 -26.09
CA GLN A 23 -9.08 -17.50 -24.94
C GLN A 23 -9.49 -18.42 -23.77
N ALA A 24 -8.88 -19.60 -23.69
CA ALA A 24 -8.78 -20.32 -22.44
C ALA A 24 -7.66 -19.67 -21.62
N GLY A 25 -7.99 -18.53 -21.01
CA GLY A 25 -7.27 -18.05 -19.84
C GLY A 25 -7.19 -19.20 -18.83
N SER A 26 -6.06 -19.28 -18.15
CA SER A 26 -5.75 -20.26 -17.10
C SER A 26 -7.00 -20.71 -16.33
N ALA A 27 -7.41 -21.96 -16.54
CA ALA A 27 -8.42 -22.60 -15.71
C ALA A 27 -7.89 -22.62 -14.26
N VAL A 28 -8.42 -21.73 -13.42
CA VAL A 28 -8.21 -21.77 -11.99
C VAL A 28 -8.99 -22.97 -11.45
N SER A 29 -8.25 -23.92 -10.88
CA SER A 29 -8.65 -25.10 -10.07
C SER A 29 -10.11 -25.57 -10.16
N SER A 30 -10.29 -26.76 -10.74
CA SER A 30 -11.54 -27.55 -10.71
C SER A 30 -11.91 -28.12 -9.33
N ASP A 31 -11.19 -27.79 -8.25
CA ASP A 31 -11.24 -28.52 -6.99
C ASP A 31 -11.91 -27.74 -5.84
N SER A 32 -12.31 -26.48 -6.05
CA SER A 32 -13.07 -25.75 -5.03
C SER A 32 -14.53 -26.22 -4.99
N PRO A 33 -15.08 -26.51 -3.79
CA PRO A 33 -16.50 -26.82 -3.66
C PRO A 33 -17.39 -25.59 -3.85
N TYR A 34 -16.84 -24.37 -3.86
CA TYR A 34 -17.61 -23.13 -3.91
C TYR A 34 -17.79 -22.59 -5.33
N LEU A 35 -19.04 -22.42 -5.75
CA LEU A 35 -19.38 -21.93 -7.09
C LEU A 35 -18.89 -20.50 -7.33
N ASN A 36 -18.81 -19.68 -6.29
CA ASN A 36 -18.32 -18.30 -6.41
C ASN A 36 -16.80 -18.16 -6.55
N HIS A 37 -16.07 -19.27 -6.65
CA HIS A 37 -14.67 -19.26 -7.09
C HIS A 37 -14.53 -19.24 -8.61
N SER A 38 -15.62 -19.52 -9.35
CA SER A 38 -15.66 -19.45 -10.81
C SER A 38 -15.27 -18.07 -11.35
N ASP A 39 -14.66 -18.04 -12.53
CA ASP A 39 -14.31 -16.81 -13.25
C ASP A 39 -15.54 -16.03 -13.72
N THR A 40 -16.73 -16.65 -13.75
CA THR A 40 -17.99 -15.96 -14.07
C THR A 40 -18.65 -15.34 -12.83
N ALA A 41 -18.07 -15.48 -11.64
CA ALA A 41 -18.60 -14.91 -10.42
C ALA A 41 -18.14 -13.44 -10.26
N GLU A 42 -19.10 -12.52 -10.29
CA GLU A 42 -18.90 -11.08 -10.12
C GLU A 42 -19.26 -10.62 -8.70
N TYR A 43 -18.58 -9.54 -8.26
CA TYR A 43 -18.86 -8.82 -7.02
C TYR A 43 -20.09 -7.90 -7.22
N VAL A 44 -21.06 -7.99 -6.30
CA VAL A 44 -22.34 -7.28 -6.43
C VAL A 44 -22.50 -6.11 -5.44
N GLY A 45 -21.60 -6.01 -4.47
CA GLY A 45 -21.59 -4.98 -3.44
C GLY A 45 -22.56 -5.25 -2.29
N MET A 46 -22.22 -4.72 -1.11
CA MET A 46 -22.98 -4.94 0.13
C MET A 46 -24.44 -4.43 0.09
N SER A 47 -24.76 -3.50 -0.81
CA SER A 47 -26.13 -2.99 -0.98
C SER A 47 -27.09 -4.07 -1.50
N VAL A 48 -26.60 -5.01 -2.30
CA VAL A 48 -27.37 -6.18 -2.75
C VAL A 48 -27.56 -7.16 -1.60
N CYS A 49 -26.50 -7.44 -0.83
CA CYS A 49 -26.57 -8.31 0.35
C CYS A 49 -27.59 -7.80 1.39
N ARG A 50 -27.67 -6.47 1.60
CA ARG A 50 -28.60 -5.81 2.53
C ARG A 50 -30.06 -6.15 2.27
N GLN A 51 -30.46 -6.42 1.03
CA GLN A 51 -31.86 -6.67 0.68
C GLN A 51 -32.43 -7.92 1.37
N CYS A 52 -31.59 -8.93 1.60
CA CYS A 52 -31.94 -10.17 2.30
C CYS A 52 -31.35 -10.24 3.72
N HIS A 53 -30.21 -9.60 3.97
CA HIS A 53 -29.45 -9.65 5.24
C HIS A 53 -29.39 -8.29 5.94
N ALA A 54 -30.53 -7.62 6.06
CA ALA A 54 -30.61 -6.28 6.64
C ALA A 54 -30.12 -6.22 8.09
N ASP A 55 -30.34 -7.29 8.88
CA ASP A 55 -29.88 -7.40 10.26
C ASP A 55 -28.35 -7.39 10.34
N LYS A 56 -27.67 -8.21 9.52
CA LYS A 56 -26.21 -8.28 9.47
C LYS A 56 -25.59 -7.00 8.94
N PHE A 57 -26.18 -6.44 7.88
CA PHE A 57 -25.72 -5.17 7.31
C PHE A 57 -25.76 -4.06 8.37
N SER A 58 -26.88 -3.94 9.11
CA SER A 58 -27.10 -2.86 10.06
C SER A 58 -26.08 -2.82 11.20
N THR A 59 -25.54 -3.96 11.62
CA THR A 59 -24.52 -4.02 12.67
C THR A 59 -23.11 -3.97 12.09
N PHE A 60 -22.88 -4.59 10.92
CA PHE A 60 -21.55 -4.72 10.32
C PHE A 60 -20.97 -3.36 9.92
N VAL A 61 -21.77 -2.46 9.35
CA VAL A 61 -21.30 -1.12 8.93
C VAL A 61 -20.76 -0.26 10.08
N HIS A 62 -21.07 -0.62 11.33
CA HIS A 62 -20.56 0.06 12.53
C HIS A 62 -19.35 -0.63 13.17
N THR A 63 -18.88 -1.74 12.59
CA THR A 63 -17.64 -2.40 13.02
C THR A 63 -16.41 -1.59 12.61
N GLY A 64 -15.26 -1.90 13.20
CA GLY A 64 -13.99 -1.32 12.76
C GLY A 64 -13.66 -1.61 11.29
N MET A 65 -14.13 -2.76 10.78
CA MET A 65 -14.00 -3.15 9.36
C MET A 65 -14.95 -2.35 8.46
N GLY A 66 -16.23 -2.24 8.81
CA GLY A 66 -17.19 -1.44 8.04
C GLY A 66 -16.83 0.05 7.99
N MET A 67 -16.14 0.56 9.01
CA MET A 67 -15.71 1.97 9.11
C MET A 67 -14.26 2.20 8.69
N SER A 68 -13.55 1.19 8.18
CA SER A 68 -12.10 1.22 7.93
C SER A 68 -11.68 2.23 6.87
N PHE A 69 -12.60 2.67 6.01
CA PHE A 69 -12.36 3.63 4.95
C PHE A 69 -13.65 4.39 4.65
N GLY A 70 -13.55 5.66 4.23
CA GLY A 70 -14.72 6.43 3.83
C GLY A 70 -14.37 7.77 3.22
N LEU A 71 -15.36 8.46 2.66
CA LEU A 71 -15.21 9.83 2.18
C LEU A 71 -14.83 10.77 3.34
N ALA A 72 -14.00 11.76 3.06
CA ALA A 72 -13.56 12.77 4.03
C ALA A 72 -14.72 13.74 4.38
N THR A 73 -15.62 13.26 5.22
CA THR A 73 -16.80 13.98 5.71
C THR A 73 -16.70 14.25 7.21
N LYS A 74 -17.48 15.21 7.72
CA LYS A 74 -17.53 15.52 9.16
C LYS A 74 -18.04 14.33 9.96
N GLU A 75 -18.95 13.54 9.38
CA GLU A 75 -19.51 12.33 9.98
C GLU A 75 -18.48 11.20 10.08
N LYS A 76 -17.60 11.07 9.08
CA LYS A 76 -16.52 10.05 9.08
C LYS A 76 -15.36 10.43 9.99
N SER A 77 -15.08 11.72 10.13
CA SER A 77 -13.90 12.22 10.83
C SER A 77 -14.07 12.13 12.36
N ALA A 78 -13.11 11.47 13.01
CA ALA A 78 -12.93 11.50 14.46
C ALA A 78 -12.01 12.63 14.91
N ALA A 79 -11.50 13.44 13.97
CA ALA A 79 -10.47 14.43 14.26
C ALA A 79 -11.03 15.71 14.89
N LEU A 80 -10.24 16.28 15.80
CA LEU A 80 -10.53 17.57 16.40
C LEU A 80 -9.86 18.68 15.58
N PHE A 81 -10.59 19.75 15.30
CA PHE A 81 -10.13 20.88 14.50
C PHE A 81 -10.16 22.16 15.35
N GLY A 82 -9.23 23.08 15.08
CA GLY A 82 -9.17 24.37 15.76
C GLY A 82 -8.13 25.28 15.13
N PRO A 83 -8.21 26.60 15.37
CA PRO A 83 -7.35 27.59 14.72
C PRO A 83 -5.87 27.47 15.08
N HIS A 84 -5.55 26.74 16.15
CA HIS A 84 -4.18 26.51 16.63
C HIS A 84 -3.67 25.10 16.37
N VAL A 85 -4.46 24.24 15.72
CA VAL A 85 -3.99 22.90 15.34
C VAL A 85 -2.91 23.06 14.28
N GLN A 86 -1.69 22.64 14.59
CA GLN A 86 -0.58 22.66 13.64
C GLN A 86 0.35 21.50 13.92
N VAL A 87 0.85 20.89 12.85
CA VAL A 87 1.95 19.92 12.90
C VAL A 87 3.15 20.56 12.23
N TYR A 88 4.31 20.50 12.87
CA TYR A 88 5.53 21.10 12.35
C TYR A 88 6.57 20.02 12.08
N ASP A 89 7.01 19.93 10.83
CA ASP A 89 8.17 19.14 10.43
C ASP A 89 9.41 20.02 10.53
N SER A 90 10.24 19.75 11.55
CA SER A 90 11.46 20.51 11.82
C SER A 90 12.60 20.23 10.85
N ILE A 91 12.54 19.14 10.08
CA ILE A 91 13.57 18.76 9.11
C ILE A 91 13.33 19.46 7.78
N LEU A 92 12.09 19.40 7.29
CA LEU A 92 11.70 20.09 6.06
C LEU A 92 11.29 21.55 6.28
N ASP A 93 11.17 22.01 7.53
CA ASP A 93 10.70 23.36 7.88
C ASP A 93 9.34 23.66 7.22
N PHE A 94 8.37 22.78 7.45
CA PHE A 94 6.99 22.95 6.98
C PHE A 94 5.99 22.80 8.12
N TYR A 95 4.99 23.67 8.10
CA TYR A 95 3.82 23.59 8.94
C TYR A 95 2.65 23.02 8.16
N TYR A 96 1.85 22.18 8.81
CA TYR A 96 0.62 21.62 8.28
C TYR A 96 -0.55 21.98 9.16
N HIS A 97 -1.61 22.52 8.56
CA HIS A 97 -2.85 22.90 9.22
C HIS A 97 -4.05 22.24 8.56
N PRO A 98 -4.74 21.29 9.22
CA PRO A 98 -5.97 20.70 8.73
C PRO A 98 -7.18 21.57 9.11
N PHE A 99 -8.10 21.81 8.17
CA PHE A 99 -9.29 22.62 8.40
C PHE A 99 -10.45 22.24 7.46
N TRP A 100 -11.68 22.58 7.86
CA TRP A 100 -12.86 22.47 7.00
C TRP A 100 -13.08 23.77 6.22
N GLN A 101 -13.19 23.66 4.90
CA GLN A 101 -13.66 24.73 4.02
C GLN A 101 -15.06 24.36 3.53
N GLY A 102 -16.09 24.83 4.23
CA GLY A 102 -17.46 24.34 4.05
C GLY A 102 -17.56 22.89 4.50
N ASP A 103 -17.80 21.97 3.55
CA ASP A 103 -17.87 20.52 3.77
C ASP A 103 -16.65 19.77 3.23
N SER A 104 -15.66 20.48 2.69
CA SER A 104 -14.43 19.90 2.17
C SER A 104 -13.33 19.96 3.22
N LEU A 105 -12.69 18.83 3.48
CA LEU A 105 -11.52 18.75 4.34
C LEU A 105 -10.28 19.17 3.55
N MET A 106 -9.57 20.16 4.08
CA MET A 106 -8.36 20.71 3.47
C MET A 106 -7.17 20.54 4.41
N ILE A 107 -5.98 20.33 3.84
CA ILE A 107 -4.71 20.43 4.55
C ILE A 107 -3.87 21.51 3.89
N MET A 108 -3.55 22.55 4.64
CA MET A 108 -2.64 23.62 4.20
C MET A 108 -1.23 23.30 4.68
N GLU A 109 -0.30 23.26 3.73
CA GLU A 109 1.14 23.28 3.99
C GLU A 109 1.66 24.70 3.81
N PHE A 110 2.52 25.17 4.71
CA PHE A 110 3.13 26.48 4.60
C PHE A 110 4.50 26.56 5.27
N ARG A 111 5.30 27.54 4.85
CA ARG A 111 6.56 27.93 5.48
C ARG A 111 6.56 29.42 5.78
N LEU A 112 7.10 29.79 6.94
CA LEU A 112 7.17 31.17 7.40
C LEU A 112 8.62 31.68 7.40
N ASP A 113 8.79 32.98 7.21
CA ASP A 113 10.01 33.72 7.57
C ASP A 113 9.61 34.88 8.49
N GLY A 114 9.78 34.68 9.80
CA GLY A 114 9.20 35.57 10.80
C GLY A 114 7.67 35.59 10.72
N ALA A 115 7.09 36.72 10.33
CA ALA A 115 5.64 36.87 10.14
C ALA A 115 5.19 36.68 8.68
N ASP A 116 6.12 36.58 7.73
CA ASP A 116 5.80 36.49 6.31
C ASP A 116 5.62 35.03 5.87
N THR A 117 4.63 34.76 5.03
CA THR A 117 4.43 33.44 4.43
C THR A 117 5.24 33.32 3.14
N MET A 118 6.27 32.46 3.14
CA MET A 118 7.19 32.27 2.01
C MET A 118 6.73 31.19 1.05
N HIS A 119 5.99 30.22 1.55
CA HIS A 119 5.39 29.13 0.79
C HIS A 119 4.03 28.81 1.36
N LYS A 120 3.08 28.51 0.48
CA LYS A 120 1.76 28.05 0.86
C LYS A 120 1.18 27.19 -0.25
N ARG A 121 0.68 26.02 0.12
CA ARG A 121 -0.07 25.10 -0.73
C ARG A 121 -1.25 24.57 0.07
N THR A 122 -2.36 24.29 -0.58
CA THR A 122 -3.54 23.74 0.08
C THR A 122 -4.11 22.62 -0.75
N GLU A 123 -4.32 21.49 -0.09
CA GLU A 123 -4.71 20.23 -0.71
C GLU A 123 -6.05 19.75 -0.20
N HIS A 124 -6.88 19.24 -1.11
CA HIS A 124 -8.17 18.67 -0.79
C HIS A 124 -8.02 17.19 -0.41
N ILE A 125 -8.61 16.82 0.72
CA ILE A 125 -8.64 15.44 1.20
C ILE A 125 -9.92 14.78 0.72
N SER A 126 -9.78 13.66 0.01
CA SER A 126 -10.90 12.94 -0.59
C SER A 126 -11.41 11.81 0.33
N TYR A 127 -10.50 11.14 1.04
CA TYR A 127 -10.83 9.99 1.88
C TYR A 127 -10.15 10.02 3.25
N ILE A 128 -10.77 9.33 4.19
CA ILE A 128 -10.23 9.03 5.51
C ILE A 128 -10.09 7.50 5.62
N ILE A 129 -8.88 7.05 5.93
CA ILE A 129 -8.55 5.66 6.22
C ILE A 129 -8.34 5.47 7.72
N GLY A 130 -8.93 4.40 8.26
CA GLY A 130 -9.01 4.12 9.69
C GLY A 130 -10.42 4.35 10.26
N SER A 131 -10.82 3.48 11.19
CA SER A 131 -12.16 3.49 11.81
C SER A 131 -12.39 4.59 12.84
N GLY A 132 -11.35 5.37 13.18
CA GLY A 132 -11.41 6.33 14.29
C GLY A 132 -11.30 5.68 15.67
N GLN A 133 -10.89 4.41 15.77
CA GLN A 133 -10.55 3.79 17.05
C GLN A 133 -9.10 4.07 17.48
N HIS A 134 -8.21 4.19 16.50
CA HIS A 134 -6.78 4.37 16.70
C HIS A 134 -6.31 5.64 16.01
N THR A 135 -6.54 5.72 14.69
CA THR A 135 -6.16 6.86 13.86
C THR A 135 -7.21 7.18 12.80
N ASN A 136 -7.14 8.40 12.27
CA ASN A 136 -7.73 8.81 11.00
C ASN A 136 -6.62 9.43 10.15
N SER A 137 -6.12 8.64 9.19
CA SER A 137 -5.19 9.11 8.18
C SER A 137 -5.95 9.63 6.97
N HIS A 138 -5.34 10.57 6.25
CA HIS A 138 -6.03 11.38 5.24
C HIS A 138 -5.41 11.13 3.87
N LEU A 139 -6.26 10.93 2.86
CA LEU A 139 -5.84 10.58 1.51
C LEU A 139 -6.36 11.58 0.48
N LEU A 140 -5.55 11.85 -0.54
CA LEU A 140 -5.90 12.69 -1.68
C LEU A 140 -6.07 11.84 -2.92
N GLN A 141 -6.99 12.23 -3.79
CA GLN A 141 -7.18 11.61 -5.09
C GLN A 141 -6.98 12.64 -6.21
N VAL A 142 -6.08 12.35 -7.15
CA VAL A 142 -5.77 13.19 -8.30
C VAL A 142 -5.93 12.34 -9.56
N ASN A 143 -6.92 12.62 -10.41
CA ASN A 143 -7.21 11.83 -11.62
C ASN A 143 -7.29 10.30 -11.39
N GLY A 144 -7.79 9.88 -10.23
CA GLY A 144 -7.86 8.47 -9.84
C GLY A 144 -6.64 7.95 -9.07
N TYR A 145 -5.51 8.66 -9.08
CA TYR A 145 -4.32 8.30 -8.30
C TYR A 145 -4.51 8.62 -6.82
N LEU A 146 -4.20 7.66 -5.95
CA LEU A 146 -4.36 7.80 -4.50
C LEU A 146 -3.02 8.03 -3.81
N TYR A 147 -2.99 9.03 -2.92
CA TYR A 147 -1.82 9.42 -2.13
C TYR A 147 -2.18 9.64 -0.67
N GLN A 148 -1.21 9.53 0.23
CA GLN A 148 -1.36 9.85 1.66
C GLN A 148 -0.87 11.26 1.95
N ALA A 149 -1.64 11.99 2.76
CA ALA A 149 -1.25 13.29 3.30
C ALA A 149 -0.21 13.15 4.43
N PRO A 150 0.57 14.21 4.72
CA PRO A 150 1.71 14.12 5.63
C PRO A 150 1.36 13.97 7.11
N ILE A 151 0.10 14.23 7.48
CA ILE A 151 -0.36 14.27 8.87
C ILE A 151 -1.56 13.35 9.10
N THR A 152 -1.66 12.81 10.30
CA THR A 152 -2.76 11.96 10.76
C THR A 152 -3.30 12.46 12.09
N PHE A 153 -4.53 12.06 12.41
CA PHE A 153 -5.10 12.28 13.73
C PHE A 153 -5.02 11.01 14.57
N TYR A 154 -4.38 11.08 15.73
CA TYR A 154 -4.25 9.99 16.69
C TYR A 154 -5.37 10.06 17.72
N THR A 155 -6.38 9.19 17.59
CA THR A 155 -7.63 9.30 18.38
C THR A 155 -7.42 9.05 19.87
N GLN A 156 -6.48 8.16 20.25
CA GLN A 156 -6.22 7.85 21.65
C GLN A 156 -5.58 9.03 22.41
N LYS A 157 -4.82 9.88 21.72
CA LYS A 157 -4.21 11.11 22.27
C LYS A 157 -5.00 12.38 21.96
N GLN A 158 -5.94 12.30 21.02
CA GLN A 158 -6.71 13.42 20.50
C GLN A 158 -5.84 14.53 19.90
N GLU A 159 -4.77 14.15 19.21
CA GLU A 159 -3.80 15.08 18.64
C GLU A 159 -3.52 14.79 17.17
N TRP A 160 -3.10 15.85 16.46
CA TRP A 160 -2.54 15.74 15.12
C TRP A 160 -1.04 15.66 15.21
N ASP A 161 -0.46 14.74 14.45
CA ASP A 161 0.99 14.63 14.31
C ASP A 161 1.32 14.04 12.92
N MET A 162 2.60 13.91 12.61
CA MET A 162 3.10 13.28 11.40
C MET A 162 2.48 11.89 11.23
N ALA A 163 2.08 11.59 9.99
CA ALA A 163 1.52 10.29 9.67
C ALA A 163 2.56 9.17 9.88
N PRO A 164 2.12 7.93 10.17
CA PRO A 164 3.03 6.82 10.42
C PRO A 164 4.03 6.63 9.27
N GLY A 165 5.33 6.57 9.60
CA GLY A 165 6.41 6.46 8.61
C GLY A 165 6.82 7.76 7.92
N MET A 166 6.33 8.93 8.37
CA MET A 166 6.71 10.24 7.81
C MET A 166 7.51 11.13 8.77
N SER A 167 7.72 10.69 10.01
CA SER A 167 8.60 11.38 10.97
C SER A 167 10.08 11.09 10.67
N GLY A 168 11.00 11.82 11.31
CA GLY A 168 12.44 11.47 11.29
C GLY A 168 13.14 11.64 9.93
N GLY A 169 12.59 12.47 9.04
CA GLY A 169 13.19 12.78 7.73
C GLY A 169 12.59 11.99 6.57
N PHE A 170 11.60 11.14 6.82
CA PHE A 170 10.90 10.34 5.81
C PHE A 170 9.64 11.02 5.24
N ASN A 171 9.43 12.31 5.55
CA ASN A 171 8.27 13.04 5.09
C ASN A 171 8.29 13.23 3.56
N SER A 172 7.38 12.55 2.87
CA SER A 172 7.18 12.65 1.42
C SER A 172 6.08 13.67 1.04
N ARG A 173 5.66 14.50 2.00
CA ARG A 173 4.61 15.52 1.85
C ARG A 173 3.32 14.85 1.35
N PHE A 174 2.83 15.24 0.17
CA PHE A 174 1.63 14.68 -0.45
C PHE A 174 1.94 13.61 -1.51
N GLY A 175 3.19 13.11 -1.55
CA GLY A 175 3.68 12.21 -2.60
C GLY A 175 3.66 10.73 -2.25
N ARG A 176 3.30 10.33 -1.02
CA ARG A 176 3.28 8.91 -0.64
C ARG A 176 2.16 8.19 -1.37
N VAL A 177 2.53 7.28 -2.25
CA VAL A 177 1.62 6.43 -3.03
C VAL A 177 0.85 5.47 -2.11
N ILE A 178 -0.45 5.32 -2.34
CA ILE A 178 -1.28 4.28 -1.72
C ILE A 178 -1.56 3.19 -2.76
N GLU A 179 -0.83 2.08 -2.67
CA GLU A 179 -0.96 0.94 -3.58
C GLU A 179 -2.13 0.02 -3.21
N SER A 180 -2.39 -0.96 -4.08
CA SER A 180 -3.49 -1.93 -3.93
C SER A 180 -3.41 -2.73 -2.63
N GLU A 181 -2.21 -2.99 -2.10
CA GLU A 181 -2.03 -3.64 -0.79
C GLU A 181 -2.77 -2.89 0.32
N CYS A 182 -2.58 -1.58 0.41
CA CYS A 182 -3.24 -0.75 1.43
C CYS A 182 -4.76 -0.74 1.23
N VAL A 183 -5.23 -0.55 0.00
CA VAL A 183 -6.66 -0.44 -0.29
C VAL A 183 -7.38 -1.77 -0.04
N THR A 184 -6.80 -2.89 -0.45
CA THR A 184 -7.42 -4.22 -0.31
C THR A 184 -7.56 -4.70 1.15
N CYS A 185 -6.72 -4.15 2.06
CA CYS A 185 -6.79 -4.40 3.50
C CYS A 185 -7.74 -3.47 4.26
N HIS A 186 -8.01 -2.29 3.71
CA HIS A 186 -8.87 -1.28 4.34
C HIS A 186 -10.21 -1.11 3.65
N ASN A 187 -10.50 -1.86 2.60
CA ASN A 187 -11.66 -1.61 1.76
C ASN A 187 -12.24 -2.89 1.12
N GLY A 188 -13.46 -2.75 0.59
CA GLY A 188 -13.98 -3.62 -0.48
C GLY A 188 -13.01 -3.69 -1.66
N LEU A 189 -13.27 -4.58 -2.63
CA LEU A 189 -12.36 -4.69 -3.78
C LEU A 189 -12.43 -3.41 -4.64
N PRO A 190 -11.30 -2.71 -4.83
CA PRO A 190 -11.28 -1.51 -5.65
C PRO A 190 -11.24 -1.86 -7.15
N GLU A 191 -11.73 -0.97 -7.98
CA GLU A 191 -11.57 -1.05 -9.43
C GLU A 191 -10.23 -0.39 -9.82
N GLN A 192 -9.14 -1.16 -9.76
CA GLN A 192 -7.82 -0.69 -10.16
C GLN A 192 -7.70 -0.59 -11.67
N VAL A 193 -7.13 0.51 -12.15
CA VAL A 193 -6.85 0.70 -13.58
C VAL A 193 -5.66 -0.16 -13.97
N ALA A 194 -5.85 -1.04 -14.95
CA ALA A 194 -4.80 -1.89 -15.47
C ALA A 194 -3.56 -1.07 -15.88
N GLY A 195 -2.37 -1.59 -15.57
CA GLY A 195 -1.11 -0.90 -15.86
C GLY A 195 -0.73 0.22 -14.87
N SER A 196 -1.46 0.35 -13.75
CA SER A 196 -1.17 1.30 -12.67
C SER A 196 -0.93 0.57 -11.34
N VAL A 197 -0.25 1.22 -10.38
CA VAL A 197 -0.07 0.68 -9.02
C VAL A 197 -1.04 1.29 -8.00
N ASN A 198 -1.57 2.49 -8.27
CA ASN A 198 -2.37 3.29 -7.34
C ASN A 198 -3.47 4.12 -8.00
N LYS A 199 -3.87 3.80 -9.24
CA LYS A 199 -4.95 4.49 -9.94
C LYS A 199 -6.22 3.65 -9.92
N TYR A 200 -7.34 4.25 -9.53
CA TYR A 200 -8.62 3.57 -9.36
C TYR A 200 -9.77 4.33 -10.04
N THR A 201 -10.68 3.62 -10.70
CA THR A 201 -11.95 4.19 -11.21
C THR A 201 -13.04 4.22 -10.15
N GLY A 202 -13.01 3.26 -9.23
CA GLY A 202 -13.96 3.12 -8.14
C GLY A 202 -13.25 2.60 -6.88
N ILE A 203 -13.49 3.27 -5.75
CA ILE A 203 -12.98 2.89 -4.43
C ILE A 203 -14.18 2.69 -3.51
N PRO A 204 -14.40 1.48 -2.94
CA PRO A 204 -15.49 1.26 -1.99
C PRO A 204 -15.30 2.06 -0.68
N LEU A 205 -16.23 1.97 0.27
CA LEU A 205 -16.21 2.78 1.50
C LEU A 205 -16.15 1.90 2.76
N GLY A 206 -15.08 1.12 2.88
CA GLY A 206 -14.81 0.21 3.99
C GLY A 206 -14.82 -1.25 3.55
N ILE A 207 -14.32 -2.14 4.42
CA ILE A 207 -14.38 -3.58 4.18
C ILE A 207 -15.85 -3.99 4.06
N ASP A 208 -16.17 -4.82 3.06
CA ASP A 208 -17.53 -5.26 2.77
C ASP A 208 -17.75 -6.76 3.00
N CYS A 209 -18.98 -7.22 2.74
CA CYS A 209 -19.38 -8.61 2.89
C CYS A 209 -18.53 -9.56 2.02
N GLU A 210 -18.27 -9.16 0.78
CA GLU A 210 -17.66 -10.02 -0.23
C GLU A 210 -16.14 -10.16 -0.04
N ARG A 211 -15.52 -9.29 0.77
CA ARG A 211 -14.16 -9.52 1.26
C ARG A 211 -14.05 -10.76 2.14
N CYS A 212 -15.10 -11.16 2.85
CA CYS A 212 -15.10 -12.37 3.68
C CYS A 212 -15.81 -13.57 3.01
N HIS A 213 -16.77 -13.29 2.12
CA HIS A 213 -17.65 -14.29 1.53
C HIS A 213 -17.35 -14.59 0.04
N GLY A 214 -16.52 -13.78 -0.61
CA GLY A 214 -16.24 -13.86 -2.05
C GLY A 214 -17.34 -13.21 -2.89
N PRO A 215 -17.22 -13.26 -4.24
CA PRO A 215 -18.20 -12.67 -5.14
C PRO A 215 -19.61 -13.24 -4.93
N GLY A 216 -20.64 -12.39 -4.87
CA GLY A 216 -22.00 -12.79 -4.48
C GLY A 216 -22.97 -13.07 -5.64
N SER A 217 -22.63 -12.71 -6.88
CA SER A 217 -23.54 -12.77 -8.04
C SER A 217 -24.25 -14.11 -8.24
N ILE A 218 -23.52 -15.23 -8.16
CA ILE A 218 -24.08 -16.57 -8.34
C ILE A 218 -25.07 -16.90 -7.23
N HIS A 219 -24.74 -16.59 -5.98
CA HIS A 219 -25.62 -16.80 -4.84
C HIS A 219 -26.90 -15.97 -4.98
N VAL A 220 -26.77 -14.68 -5.29
CA VAL A 220 -27.91 -13.77 -5.51
C VAL A 220 -28.82 -14.30 -6.61
N ALA A 221 -28.27 -14.73 -7.75
CA ALA A 221 -29.04 -15.26 -8.86
C ALA A 221 -29.82 -16.54 -8.48
N ARG A 222 -29.21 -17.45 -7.71
CA ARG A 222 -29.85 -18.68 -7.26
C ARG A 222 -31.00 -18.41 -6.29
N ILE A 223 -30.75 -17.61 -5.24
CA ILE A 223 -31.78 -17.28 -4.25
C ILE A 223 -32.94 -16.52 -4.91
N SER A 224 -32.65 -15.57 -5.80
CA SER A 224 -33.68 -14.82 -6.55
C SER A 224 -34.52 -15.71 -7.47
N SER A 225 -33.96 -16.85 -7.90
CA SER A 225 -34.67 -17.87 -8.69
C SER A 225 -35.41 -18.91 -7.84
N GLY A 226 -35.47 -18.72 -6.51
CA GLY A 226 -36.11 -19.65 -5.58
C GLY A 226 -35.28 -20.89 -5.26
N ILE A 227 -34.00 -20.94 -5.66
CA ILE A 227 -33.10 -22.06 -5.40
C ILE A 227 -32.36 -21.81 -4.08
N ALA A 228 -33.04 -22.11 -2.96
CA ALA A 228 -32.48 -21.99 -1.62
C ALA A 228 -31.95 -23.34 -1.10
N VAL A 229 -30.91 -23.27 -0.27
CA VAL A 229 -30.39 -24.41 0.51
C VAL A 229 -30.90 -24.31 1.93
N ASP A 230 -31.35 -25.42 2.51
CA ASP A 230 -31.67 -25.48 3.94
C ASP A 230 -30.37 -25.47 4.75
N THR A 231 -30.01 -24.27 5.22
CA THR A 231 -28.75 -24.03 5.93
C THR A 231 -28.71 -24.64 7.33
N ALA A 232 -29.82 -25.17 7.84
CA ALA A 232 -29.82 -25.96 9.06
C ALA A 232 -29.14 -27.33 8.87
N ASN A 233 -29.14 -27.85 7.64
CA ASN A 233 -28.72 -29.21 7.33
C ASN A 233 -27.51 -29.28 6.38
N ALA A 234 -27.26 -28.25 5.57
CA ALA A 234 -26.14 -28.21 4.63
C ALA A 234 -25.59 -26.80 4.43
N PHE A 235 -24.32 -26.69 4.02
CA PHE A 235 -23.77 -25.41 3.59
C PHE A 235 -24.25 -25.05 2.18
N ASP A 236 -24.56 -23.77 1.96
CA ASP A 236 -24.79 -23.24 0.63
C ASP A 236 -23.43 -22.98 -0.04
N TYR A 237 -23.08 -23.81 -1.02
CA TYR A 237 -21.82 -23.68 -1.76
C TYR A 237 -21.89 -22.65 -2.89
N SER A 238 -22.98 -21.90 -3.04
CA SER A 238 -23.02 -20.79 -3.99
C SER A 238 -22.27 -19.54 -3.52
N ILE A 239 -21.93 -19.46 -2.23
CA ILE A 239 -21.10 -18.40 -1.63
C ILE A 239 -20.31 -18.98 -0.46
N VAL A 240 -19.12 -18.46 -0.19
CA VAL A 240 -18.31 -18.96 0.93
C VAL A 240 -18.95 -18.56 2.24
N ASN A 241 -19.11 -19.51 3.17
CA ASN A 241 -19.44 -19.22 4.56
C ASN A 241 -18.22 -19.57 5.43
N PRO A 242 -17.54 -18.59 6.06
CA PRO A 242 -16.35 -18.84 6.87
C PRO A 242 -16.53 -19.90 7.95
N ARG A 243 -17.75 -20.08 8.50
CA ARG A 243 -18.03 -21.13 9.50
C ARG A 243 -17.86 -22.56 8.95
N GLY A 244 -18.01 -22.75 7.64
CA GLY A 244 -17.84 -24.04 6.97
C GLY A 244 -16.41 -24.34 6.53
N LEU A 245 -15.49 -23.39 6.69
CA LEU A 245 -14.07 -23.56 6.31
C LEU A 245 -13.30 -24.34 7.39
N SER A 246 -12.18 -24.96 7.00
CA SER A 246 -11.20 -25.48 7.96
C SER A 246 -10.62 -24.34 8.81
N THR A 247 -10.13 -24.64 10.01
CA THR A 247 -9.49 -23.64 10.88
C THR A 247 -8.39 -22.87 10.18
N GLU A 248 -7.58 -23.55 9.35
CA GLU A 248 -6.52 -22.93 8.55
C GLU A 248 -7.09 -21.93 7.55
N LEU A 249 -8.09 -22.30 6.74
CA LEU A 249 -8.72 -21.40 5.76
C LEU A 249 -9.48 -20.25 6.42
N GLN A 250 -10.03 -20.45 7.62
CA GLN A 250 -10.60 -19.37 8.43
C GLN A 250 -9.52 -18.37 8.87
N ASN A 251 -8.33 -18.85 9.21
CA ASN A 251 -7.22 -18.01 9.61
C ASN A 251 -6.63 -17.27 8.41
N ASP A 252 -6.40 -17.95 7.27
CA ASP A 252 -5.93 -17.32 6.02
C ASP A 252 -6.83 -16.15 5.61
N LEU A 253 -8.16 -16.31 5.76
CA LEU A 253 -9.13 -15.24 5.52
C LEU A 253 -8.92 -13.98 6.37
N CYS A 254 -8.48 -14.14 7.61
CA CYS A 254 -8.21 -13.03 8.52
C CYS A 254 -6.79 -12.49 8.36
N PHE A 255 -5.83 -13.38 8.10
CA PHE A 255 -4.41 -13.08 8.03
C PHE A 255 -4.09 -12.14 6.88
N ARG A 256 -4.83 -12.18 5.77
CA ARG A 256 -4.69 -11.19 4.69
C ARG A 256 -4.69 -9.72 5.13
N CYS A 257 -5.30 -9.38 6.27
CA CYS A 257 -5.33 -8.01 6.78
C CYS A 257 -4.82 -7.88 8.23
N HIS A 258 -4.99 -8.92 9.06
CA HIS A 258 -4.59 -8.94 10.47
C HIS A 258 -3.23 -9.62 10.71
N LEU A 259 -2.48 -9.86 9.63
CA LEU A 259 -1.08 -10.28 9.65
C LEU A 259 -0.24 -9.30 8.81
N GLN A 260 0.03 -8.14 9.37
CA GLN A 260 0.91 -7.15 8.77
C GLN A 260 2.36 -7.61 8.92
N GLY A 261 3.02 -7.80 7.79
CA GLY A 261 4.41 -8.16 7.65
C GLY A 261 4.93 -7.72 6.29
N ILE A 262 6.01 -8.32 5.84
CA ILE A 262 6.57 -8.07 4.51
C ILE A 262 5.84 -8.99 3.52
N ASN A 263 4.88 -8.43 2.79
CA ASN A 263 4.14 -9.15 1.76
C ASN A 263 4.97 -9.30 0.47
N VAL A 264 5.09 -10.54 -0.03
CA VAL A 264 5.78 -10.85 -1.29
C VAL A 264 4.88 -11.68 -2.18
N LEU A 265 4.28 -11.04 -3.18
CA LEU A 265 3.45 -11.70 -4.20
C LEU A 265 4.28 -12.69 -5.02
N HIS A 266 3.69 -13.84 -5.31
CA HIS A 266 4.23 -14.75 -6.31
C HIS A 266 4.18 -14.10 -7.71
N PRO A 267 5.07 -14.50 -8.64
CA PRO A 267 5.07 -13.95 -9.98
C PRO A 267 3.70 -14.03 -10.66
N GLY A 268 3.23 -12.88 -11.19
CA GLY A 268 1.95 -12.79 -11.90
C GLY A 268 0.70 -12.82 -11.01
N LYS A 269 0.83 -12.78 -9.69
CA LYS A 269 -0.28 -12.69 -8.74
C LYS A 269 -0.52 -11.25 -8.29
N GLU A 270 -1.77 -10.94 -7.99
CA GLU A 270 -2.21 -9.71 -7.35
C GLU A 270 -2.94 -10.00 -6.03
N PHE A 271 -2.97 -9.03 -5.11
CA PHE A 271 -3.71 -9.17 -3.84
C PHE A 271 -5.21 -9.42 -4.03
N ALA A 272 -5.77 -9.01 -5.18
CA ALA A 272 -7.17 -9.23 -5.53
C ALA A 272 -7.48 -10.67 -5.95
N ASP A 273 -6.46 -11.47 -6.32
CA ASP A 273 -6.65 -12.84 -6.81
C ASP A 273 -7.08 -13.83 -5.72
N PHE A 274 -6.76 -13.52 -4.45
CA PHE A 274 -7.16 -14.34 -3.31
C PHE A 274 -8.67 -14.26 -3.10
N LYS A 275 -9.34 -15.43 -3.16
CA LYS A 275 -10.76 -15.56 -2.80
C LYS A 275 -10.91 -16.29 -1.46
N PRO A 276 -11.90 -15.92 -0.62
CA PRO A 276 -12.16 -16.62 0.64
C PRO A 276 -12.35 -18.12 0.45
N GLY A 277 -11.71 -18.93 1.29
CA GLY A 277 -11.72 -20.39 1.16
C GLY A 277 -10.56 -20.96 0.33
N GLN A 278 -9.59 -20.14 -0.06
CA GLN A 278 -8.31 -20.57 -0.64
C GLN A 278 -7.15 -20.29 0.32
N HIS A 279 -5.98 -20.87 0.06
CA HIS A 279 -4.79 -20.62 0.86
C HIS A 279 -4.09 -19.34 0.43
N ILE A 280 -3.73 -18.50 1.41
CA ILE A 280 -3.05 -17.22 1.14
C ILE A 280 -1.66 -17.43 0.48
N ARG A 281 -0.97 -18.51 0.88
CA ARG A 281 0.35 -18.92 0.36
C ARG A 281 0.36 -19.27 -1.13
N ASP A 282 -0.80 -19.50 -1.75
CA ASP A 282 -0.87 -19.74 -3.19
C ASP A 282 -0.71 -18.42 -4.00
N TYR A 283 -0.75 -17.28 -3.31
CA TYR A 283 -0.75 -15.95 -3.91
C TYR A 283 0.41 -15.08 -3.44
N TRP A 284 0.71 -15.08 -2.13
CA TRP A 284 1.85 -14.36 -1.57
C TRP A 284 2.33 -14.98 -0.27
N ASN A 285 3.57 -14.65 0.09
CA ASN A 285 4.14 -14.96 1.38
C ASN A 285 4.19 -13.74 2.29
N ILE A 286 4.01 -13.96 3.59
CA ILE A 286 4.09 -12.92 4.61
C ILE A 286 5.28 -13.23 5.51
N PHE A 287 6.31 -12.41 5.40
CA PHE A 287 7.51 -12.54 6.23
C PHE A 287 7.43 -11.63 7.46
N LEU A 288 7.95 -12.11 8.58
CA LEU A 288 8.03 -11.36 9.82
C LEU A 288 9.43 -11.44 10.42
N PRO A 289 9.97 -10.32 10.92
CA PRO A 289 11.21 -10.34 11.66
C PRO A 289 11.03 -11.00 13.03
N ARG A 290 12.04 -11.76 13.46
CA ARG A 290 12.14 -12.34 14.80
C ARG A 290 13.33 -11.76 15.55
N PHE A 291 13.17 -11.65 16.87
CA PHE A 291 14.16 -11.09 17.78
C PHE A 291 14.31 -11.99 19.02
N ASP A 292 15.50 -12.10 19.60
CA ASP A 292 15.83 -12.96 20.75
C ASP A 292 15.71 -12.28 22.12
N GLY A 293 14.92 -11.21 22.22
CA GLY A 293 14.76 -10.42 23.44
C GLY A 293 13.34 -9.90 23.62
N LYS A 294 13.22 -8.68 24.17
CA LYS A 294 11.95 -8.08 24.58
C LYS A 294 10.85 -8.21 23.51
N ASN A 295 9.71 -8.75 23.92
CA ASN A 295 8.60 -9.14 23.03
C ASN A 295 7.25 -8.54 23.48
N ASP A 296 7.28 -7.31 23.98
CA ASP A 296 6.13 -6.57 24.52
C ASP A 296 5.59 -5.47 23.59
N GLN A 297 6.29 -5.20 22.48
CA GLN A 297 5.84 -4.33 21.39
C GLN A 297 5.90 -5.09 20.07
N PHE A 298 4.99 -4.76 19.16
CA PHE A 298 4.84 -5.42 17.86
C PHE A 298 4.09 -4.51 16.88
N LEU A 299 3.92 -4.95 15.63
CA LEU A 299 3.16 -4.20 14.62
C LEU A 299 1.67 -4.10 14.96
N MET A 300 1.01 -3.05 14.46
CA MET A 300 -0.42 -2.79 14.70
C MET A 300 -1.33 -3.98 14.31
N ALA A 301 -1.18 -4.50 13.10
CA ALA A 301 -1.95 -5.65 12.64
C ALA A 301 -1.19 -6.97 12.85
N SER A 302 -0.79 -7.25 14.08
CA SER A 302 -0.07 -8.48 14.46
C SER A 302 -0.93 -9.49 15.21
N GLN A 303 -2.25 -9.31 15.26
CA GLN A 303 -3.14 -10.19 16.04
C GLN A 303 -2.96 -11.66 15.64
N ALA A 304 -2.80 -11.94 14.34
CA ALA A 304 -2.48 -13.26 13.81
C ALA A 304 -1.12 -13.79 14.30
N ASP A 305 -0.05 -13.00 14.15
CA ASP A 305 1.30 -13.36 14.59
C ASP A 305 1.36 -13.68 16.09
N ARG A 306 0.67 -12.87 16.90
CA ARG A 306 0.59 -13.07 18.34
C ARG A 306 -0.21 -14.34 18.67
N LEU A 307 -1.35 -14.54 18.00
CA LEU A 307 -2.20 -15.72 18.23
C LEU A 307 -1.46 -17.03 17.96
N VAL A 308 -0.72 -17.14 16.85
CA VAL A 308 0.00 -18.38 16.51
C VAL A 308 1.13 -18.71 17.49
N GLN A 309 1.63 -17.71 18.23
CA GLN A 309 2.62 -17.90 19.31
C GLN A 309 1.99 -18.35 20.64
N SER A 310 0.67 -18.31 20.77
CA SER A 310 -0.02 -18.71 22.00
C SER A 310 0.03 -20.23 22.18
N LYS A 311 0.26 -20.69 23.41
CA LYS A 311 0.15 -22.13 23.73
C LYS A 311 -1.24 -22.67 23.40
N CYS A 312 -2.26 -21.85 23.63
CA CYS A 312 -3.65 -22.17 23.33
C CYS A 312 -3.85 -22.53 21.84
N PHE A 313 -3.28 -21.74 20.93
CA PHE A 313 -3.33 -22.02 19.50
C PHE A 313 -2.55 -23.29 19.14
N ILE A 314 -1.29 -23.37 19.59
CA ILE A 314 -0.36 -24.46 19.28
C ILE A 314 -0.91 -25.82 19.76
N GLU A 315 -1.44 -25.89 20.98
CA GLU A 315 -1.89 -27.14 21.59
C GLU A 315 -3.29 -27.55 21.14
N SER A 316 -4.19 -26.59 20.85
CA SER A 316 -5.56 -26.93 20.47
C SER A 316 -5.70 -27.34 19.00
N GLY A 317 -4.93 -26.72 18.10
CA GLY A 317 -5.04 -26.90 16.64
C GLY A 317 -6.41 -26.55 16.04
N LYS A 318 -7.32 -25.94 16.82
CA LYS A 318 -8.75 -25.79 16.47
C LYS A 318 -9.28 -24.37 16.61
N ILE A 319 -8.44 -23.42 17.03
CA ILE A 319 -8.86 -22.04 17.28
C ILE A 319 -8.62 -21.18 16.03
N SER A 320 -9.62 -20.36 15.71
CA SER A 320 -9.54 -19.33 14.70
C SER A 320 -10.01 -17.98 15.27
N CYS A 321 -9.90 -16.92 14.48
CA CYS A 321 -10.37 -15.59 14.86
C CYS A 321 -11.88 -15.60 15.20
N ILE A 322 -12.68 -16.37 14.45
CA ILE A 322 -14.14 -16.44 14.64
C ILE A 322 -14.58 -17.39 15.76
N THR A 323 -13.63 -18.08 16.42
CA THR A 323 -13.89 -18.76 17.69
C THR A 323 -14.28 -17.75 18.77
N CYS A 324 -13.67 -16.56 18.76
CA CYS A 324 -13.87 -15.52 19.77
C CYS A 324 -14.61 -14.28 19.25
N HIS A 325 -14.46 -13.95 17.97
CA HIS A 325 -15.06 -12.75 17.38
C HIS A 325 -16.26 -13.07 16.50
N ASN A 326 -17.33 -12.29 16.66
CA ASN A 326 -18.36 -12.17 15.65
C ASN A 326 -17.99 -11.03 14.69
N PRO A 327 -17.61 -11.31 13.43
CA PRO A 327 -17.15 -10.27 12.50
C PRO A 327 -18.23 -9.26 12.12
N HIS A 328 -19.52 -9.58 12.36
CA HIS A 328 -20.65 -8.69 12.04
C HIS A 328 -21.03 -7.73 13.18
N VAL A 329 -20.39 -7.84 14.35
CA VAL A 329 -20.76 -7.05 15.54
C VAL A 329 -19.51 -6.37 16.09
N THR A 330 -19.66 -5.11 16.50
CA THR A 330 -18.54 -4.32 17.03
C THR A 330 -18.07 -4.87 18.37
N VAL A 331 -16.75 -5.04 18.51
CA VAL A 331 -16.13 -5.49 19.77
C VAL A 331 -16.36 -4.52 20.93
N LYS A 332 -16.71 -3.25 20.64
CA LYS A 332 -17.05 -2.24 21.65
C LYS A 332 -18.35 -2.54 22.41
N GLU A 333 -19.26 -3.28 21.79
CA GLU A 333 -20.59 -3.57 22.33
C GLU A 333 -20.76 -5.05 22.70
N THR A 334 -19.78 -5.89 22.37
CA THR A 334 -19.79 -7.31 22.72
C THR A 334 -19.63 -7.51 24.23
N PRO A 335 -20.58 -8.18 24.92
CA PRO A 335 -20.48 -8.44 26.35
C PRO A 335 -19.28 -9.32 26.74
N ILE A 336 -18.68 -9.05 27.90
CA ILE A 336 -17.56 -9.84 28.47
C ILE A 336 -17.89 -11.34 28.55
N SER A 337 -19.13 -11.69 28.87
CA SER A 337 -19.57 -13.08 28.94
C SER A 337 -19.40 -13.85 27.63
N LEU A 338 -19.55 -13.18 26.47
CA LEU A 338 -19.31 -13.79 25.17
C LEU A 338 -17.82 -14.00 24.90
N PHE A 339 -16.95 -13.09 25.36
CA PHE A 339 -15.49 -13.26 25.25
C PHE A 339 -14.94 -14.31 26.23
N ASN A 340 -15.56 -14.47 27.40
CA ASN A 340 -15.17 -15.49 28.37
C ASN A 340 -15.58 -16.91 27.94
N LYS A 341 -16.68 -17.05 27.20
CA LYS A 341 -17.22 -18.37 26.85
C LYS A 341 -16.19 -19.27 26.13
N PRO A 342 -15.49 -18.83 25.07
CA PRO A 342 -14.46 -19.65 24.41
C PRO A 342 -13.35 -20.11 25.36
N CYS A 343 -12.97 -19.29 26.34
CA CYS A 343 -12.00 -19.69 27.36
C CYS A 343 -12.56 -20.82 28.22
N LEU A 344 -13.80 -20.67 28.71
CA LEU A 344 -14.45 -21.62 29.62
C LEU A 344 -14.83 -22.95 28.96
N ASP A 345 -14.97 -22.99 27.63
CA ASP A 345 -15.21 -24.22 26.88
C ASP A 345 -14.04 -25.23 27.04
N CYS A 346 -12.82 -24.74 27.32
CA CYS A 346 -11.64 -25.55 27.64
C CYS A 346 -11.18 -25.42 29.11
N HIS A 347 -11.35 -24.26 29.75
CA HIS A 347 -10.88 -23.94 31.10
C HIS A 347 -12.03 -23.95 32.13
N GLN A 348 -12.52 -25.14 32.50
CA GLN A 348 -13.67 -25.28 33.43
C GLN A 348 -13.31 -24.92 34.89
N LEU A 349 -14.20 -24.18 35.56
CA LEU A 349 -14.17 -23.92 37.02
C LEU A 349 -15.03 -25.00 37.74
N PRO A 350 -14.69 -25.49 38.96
CA PRO A 350 -13.81 -24.92 39.98
C PRO A 350 -12.43 -25.61 40.13
N GLN A 351 -12.04 -26.51 39.23
CA GLN A 351 -10.70 -27.11 39.23
C GLN A 351 -9.66 -26.10 38.72
N SER A 352 -9.19 -25.21 39.61
CA SER A 352 -7.90 -24.49 39.56
C SER A 352 -7.33 -24.12 38.17
N THR A 353 -8.00 -23.25 37.41
CA THR A 353 -7.41 -22.65 36.18
C THR A 353 -6.96 -21.21 36.37
N CYS A 354 -7.66 -20.42 37.19
CA CYS A 354 -7.21 -19.09 37.59
C CYS A 354 -6.67 -19.15 39.03
N THR A 355 -5.37 -18.92 39.19
CA THR A 355 -4.67 -18.92 40.50
C THR A 355 -4.82 -17.61 41.27
N GLU A 356 -5.50 -16.62 40.68
CA GLU A 356 -5.73 -15.32 41.29
C GLU A 356 -6.84 -15.37 42.35
N THR A 357 -6.75 -14.48 43.33
CA THR A 357 -7.69 -14.38 44.45
C THR A 357 -9.11 -14.05 43.99
N LEU A 358 -10.12 -14.57 44.70
CA LEU A 358 -11.53 -14.24 44.42
C LEU A 358 -11.81 -12.75 44.51
N GLU A 359 -11.11 -12.04 45.40
CA GLU A 359 -11.21 -10.58 45.55
C GLU A 359 -10.80 -9.87 44.25
N VAL A 360 -9.60 -10.14 43.73
CA VAL A 360 -9.12 -9.53 42.47
C VAL A 360 -9.99 -9.93 41.29
N ARG A 361 -10.37 -11.21 41.20
CA ARG A 361 -11.27 -11.71 40.15
C ARG A 361 -12.61 -11.01 40.15
N SER A 362 -13.22 -10.83 41.33
CA SER A 362 -14.48 -10.11 41.48
C SER A 362 -14.35 -8.64 41.09
N LEU A 363 -13.23 -7.98 41.43
CA LEU A 363 -12.96 -6.60 41.00
C LEU A 363 -12.82 -6.45 39.48
N GLN A 364 -12.32 -7.49 38.80
CA GLN A 364 -12.19 -7.53 37.35
C GLN A 364 -13.42 -8.16 36.65
N ASN A 365 -14.52 -8.43 37.38
CA ASN A 365 -15.74 -9.08 36.88
C ASN A 365 -15.47 -10.42 36.16
N ASP A 366 -14.51 -11.21 36.66
CA ASP A 366 -14.05 -12.45 36.03
C ASP A 366 -13.70 -12.28 34.53
N ASN A 367 -13.24 -11.10 34.11
CA ASN A 367 -12.89 -10.83 32.71
C ASN A 367 -11.57 -11.51 32.33
N CYS A 368 -11.64 -12.75 31.82
CA CYS A 368 -10.47 -13.53 31.41
C CYS A 368 -9.63 -12.77 30.38
N SER A 369 -10.27 -12.20 29.36
CA SER A 369 -9.59 -11.45 28.29
C SER A 369 -8.89 -10.19 28.81
N GLY A 370 -9.45 -9.52 29.82
CA GLY A 370 -8.85 -8.33 30.41
C GLY A 370 -7.50 -8.59 31.10
N CYS A 371 -7.32 -9.78 31.68
CA CYS A 371 -6.07 -10.17 32.34
C CYS A 371 -5.11 -10.90 31.39
N HIS A 372 -5.62 -11.76 30.51
CA HIS A 372 -4.79 -12.66 29.69
C HIS A 372 -4.50 -12.15 28.27
N ILE A 373 -5.16 -11.07 27.84
CA ILE A 373 -4.97 -10.40 26.54
C ILE A 373 -4.72 -8.90 26.81
N PRO A 374 -3.59 -8.55 27.47
CA PRO A 374 -3.32 -7.19 27.91
C PRO A 374 -3.13 -6.22 26.72
N LYS A 375 -3.14 -4.91 27.00
CA LYS A 375 -2.79 -3.91 26.01
C LYS A 375 -1.27 -3.75 25.90
N SER A 376 -0.77 -3.75 24.67
CA SER A 376 0.64 -3.55 24.29
C SER A 376 0.77 -2.39 23.30
N GLY A 377 1.93 -1.73 23.28
CA GLY A 377 2.22 -0.64 22.34
C GLY A 377 2.53 -1.15 20.93
N SER A 378 2.26 -0.31 19.92
CA SER A 378 2.63 -0.55 18.52
C SER A 378 4.01 0.04 18.21
N ILE A 379 4.83 -0.68 17.44
CA ILE A 379 6.15 -0.19 16.97
C ILE A 379 6.00 0.78 15.80
N ASP A 380 5.06 0.51 14.90
CA ASP A 380 4.88 1.17 13.60
C ASP A 380 3.91 2.36 13.62
N ILE A 381 3.03 2.44 14.63
CA ILE A 381 2.07 3.52 14.81
C ILE A 381 2.28 4.15 16.19
N PRO A 382 2.92 5.32 16.26
CA PRO A 382 3.12 6.04 17.52
C PRO A 382 1.80 6.26 18.26
N HIS A 383 1.86 6.36 19.58
CA HIS A 383 0.73 6.72 20.44
C HIS A 383 -0.44 5.74 20.48
N VAL A 384 -0.29 4.53 19.91
CA VAL A 384 -1.36 3.54 19.87
C VAL A 384 -1.01 2.26 20.64
N SER A 385 -2.01 1.75 21.36
CA SER A 385 -1.98 0.42 21.98
C SER A 385 -3.10 -0.50 21.46
N ILE A 386 -2.80 -1.79 21.42
CA ILE A 386 -3.68 -2.87 20.95
C ILE A 386 -3.68 -4.06 21.91
N SER A 387 -4.69 -4.92 21.80
CA SER A 387 -4.76 -6.16 22.60
C SER A 387 -3.76 -7.21 22.10
N ASP A 388 -2.95 -7.75 23.00
CA ASP A 388 -1.96 -8.78 22.73
C ASP A 388 -2.60 -10.17 22.64
N HIS A 389 -2.78 -10.67 21.41
CA HIS A 389 -3.41 -11.96 21.13
C HIS A 389 -2.51 -13.17 21.42
N LYS A 390 -1.35 -12.99 22.08
CA LYS A 390 -0.50 -14.10 22.53
C LYS A 390 -1.13 -14.95 23.63
N ILE A 391 -2.19 -14.43 24.28
CA ILE A 391 -3.01 -15.11 25.30
C ILE A 391 -2.12 -15.81 26.34
N GLN A 392 -1.72 -15.06 27.36
CA GLN A 392 -0.77 -15.54 28.36
C GLN A 392 -1.08 -14.94 29.73
N ILE A 393 -0.55 -15.56 30.79
CA ILE A 393 -0.48 -14.90 32.09
C ILE A 393 0.66 -13.88 32.00
N PRO A 394 0.41 -12.57 32.12
CA PRO A 394 1.49 -11.59 32.08
C PRO A 394 2.49 -11.85 33.22
N GLY A 395 3.78 -12.03 32.88
CA GLY A 395 4.84 -12.26 33.86
C GLY A 395 5.30 -10.98 34.58
N ARG A 396 5.95 -11.12 35.74
CA ARG A 396 6.63 -10.03 36.47
C ARG A 396 8.01 -9.67 35.89
N GLU A 397 8.64 -10.56 35.14
CA GLU A 397 9.92 -10.33 34.48
C GLU A 397 9.70 -10.14 32.98
N GLN A 398 9.71 -8.88 32.56
CA GLN A 398 9.94 -8.52 31.17
C GLN A 398 11.45 -8.54 30.94
N GLU A 399 11.89 -9.19 29.86
CA GLU A 399 13.27 -9.01 29.39
C GLU A 399 13.54 -7.52 29.23
N LYS A 400 14.63 -7.05 29.86
CA LYS A 400 14.90 -5.62 30.03
C LYS A 400 15.57 -5.00 28.81
N GLU A 401 16.08 -5.82 27.89
CA GLU A 401 16.86 -5.39 26.73
C GLU A 401 16.16 -5.79 25.44
N ASP A 402 16.27 -4.91 24.44
CA ASP A 402 15.76 -5.18 23.09
C ASP A 402 16.51 -6.37 22.48
N GLY A 403 15.76 -7.27 21.85
CA GLY A 403 16.31 -8.46 21.22
C GLY A 403 17.12 -8.14 19.97
N LYS A 404 18.11 -8.97 19.68
CA LYS A 404 18.83 -8.97 18.40
C LYS A 404 17.98 -9.66 17.35
N PHE A 405 18.01 -9.13 16.14
CA PHE A 405 17.37 -9.75 15.00
C PHE A 405 17.95 -11.15 14.74
N THR A 406 17.08 -12.15 14.68
CA THR A 406 17.46 -13.56 14.45
C THR A 406 17.19 -14.02 13.04
N GLY A 407 16.25 -13.38 12.33
CA GLY A 407 15.93 -13.72 10.95
C GLY A 407 14.49 -13.38 10.58
N LEU A 408 14.16 -13.61 9.31
CA LEU A 408 12.78 -13.61 8.83
C LEU A 408 12.18 -15.01 8.95
N VAL A 409 10.88 -15.07 9.25
CA VAL A 409 10.07 -16.28 9.14
C VAL A 409 8.89 -16.03 8.22
N ALA A 410 8.56 -17.01 7.36
CA ALA A 410 7.32 -17.01 6.60
C ALA A 410 6.24 -17.72 7.43
N LEU A 411 5.19 -17.00 7.84
CA LEU A 411 4.09 -17.60 8.61
C LEU A 411 3.05 -18.30 7.73
N THR A 412 2.98 -17.93 6.46
CA THR A 412 2.02 -18.47 5.50
C THR A 412 2.47 -19.80 4.92
N ASP A 413 3.78 -20.05 4.88
CA ASP A 413 4.35 -21.24 4.26
C ASP A 413 5.54 -21.79 5.08
N PRO A 414 5.38 -22.96 5.73
CA PRO A 414 6.47 -23.58 6.48
C PRO A 414 7.57 -24.16 5.59
N ASP A 415 7.28 -24.43 4.30
CA ASP A 415 8.19 -25.06 3.34
C ASP A 415 8.70 -24.05 2.28
N ILE A 416 8.91 -22.81 2.72
CA ILE A 416 9.24 -21.67 1.85
C ILE A 416 10.49 -21.93 0.98
N GLU A 417 10.34 -21.69 -0.32
CA GLU A 417 11.44 -21.82 -1.28
C GLU A 417 12.56 -20.79 -1.00
N PRO A 418 13.85 -21.17 -1.13
CA PRO A 418 14.97 -20.27 -0.85
C PRO A 418 14.92 -18.92 -1.60
N VAL A 419 14.44 -18.90 -2.84
CA VAL A 419 14.34 -17.66 -3.63
C VAL A 419 13.28 -16.72 -3.07
N GLU A 420 12.18 -17.26 -2.54
CA GLU A 420 11.14 -16.45 -1.91
C GLU A 420 11.62 -15.86 -0.59
N MET A 421 12.38 -16.62 0.20
CA MET A 421 13.04 -16.08 1.39
C MET A 421 14.02 -14.95 1.04
N ALA A 422 14.82 -15.11 -0.03
CA ALA A 422 15.69 -14.04 -0.51
C ALA A 422 14.90 -12.78 -0.87
N ARG A 423 13.79 -12.92 -1.61
CA ARG A 423 12.87 -11.80 -1.93
C ARG A 423 12.30 -11.14 -0.67
N GLY A 424 11.96 -11.93 0.35
CA GLY A 424 11.53 -11.44 1.67
C GLY A 424 12.58 -10.53 2.32
N TYR A 425 13.85 -10.93 2.34
CA TYR A 425 14.95 -10.11 2.86
C TYR A 425 15.19 -8.83 2.06
N LEU A 426 15.13 -8.90 0.72
CA LEU A 426 15.27 -7.71 -0.13
C LEU A 426 14.14 -6.70 0.13
N ARG A 427 12.90 -7.17 0.23
CA ARG A 427 11.75 -6.33 0.56
C ARG A 427 11.84 -5.75 1.98
N TYR A 428 12.33 -6.52 2.94
CA TYR A 428 12.57 -6.01 4.30
C TYR A 428 13.62 -4.89 4.31
N TYR A 429 14.68 -5.04 3.50
CA TYR A 429 15.70 -4.01 3.34
C TYR A 429 15.15 -2.70 2.76
N GLU A 430 14.32 -2.78 1.73
CA GLU A 430 13.75 -1.59 1.09
C GLU A 430 12.68 -0.91 1.94
N GLY A 431 11.84 -1.69 2.62
CA GLY A 431 10.65 -1.18 3.28
C GLY A 431 10.83 -0.77 4.74
N PHE A 432 11.82 -1.34 5.45
CA PHE A 432 11.86 -1.25 6.90
C PHE A 432 13.26 -0.99 7.50
N VAL A 433 14.32 -1.57 6.93
CA VAL A 433 15.69 -1.43 7.49
C VAL A 433 16.76 -1.30 6.40
N SER A 434 17.65 -0.33 6.48
CA SER A 434 18.72 -0.17 5.45
C SER A 434 20.07 -0.75 5.88
N GLU A 435 20.08 -1.95 6.46
CA GLU A 435 21.29 -2.62 6.93
C GLU A 435 21.82 -3.65 5.92
N SER A 436 23.13 -3.60 5.62
CA SER A 436 23.76 -4.48 4.62
C SER A 436 23.63 -5.97 4.96
N ALA A 437 23.50 -6.32 6.23
CA ALA A 437 23.29 -7.70 6.69
C ALA A 437 22.02 -8.35 6.09
N MET A 438 21.00 -7.56 5.73
CA MET A 438 19.81 -8.08 5.05
C MET A 438 20.14 -8.51 3.62
N LEU A 439 20.99 -7.75 2.92
CA LEU A 439 21.45 -8.09 1.57
C LEU A 439 22.37 -9.32 1.59
N ASP A 440 23.20 -9.47 2.62
CA ASP A 440 24.02 -10.68 2.83
C ASP A 440 23.14 -11.92 3.06
N SER A 441 22.09 -11.76 3.87
CA SER A 441 21.10 -12.82 4.10
C SER A 441 20.35 -13.19 2.82
N ALA A 442 19.88 -12.21 2.06
CA ALA A 442 19.24 -12.44 0.77
C ALA A 442 20.17 -13.20 -0.20
N LYS A 443 21.45 -12.81 -0.28
CA LYS A 443 22.45 -13.48 -1.10
C LYS A 443 22.64 -14.95 -0.69
N ALA A 444 22.77 -15.23 0.62
CA ALA A 444 22.98 -16.58 1.12
C ALA A 444 21.80 -17.53 0.81
N TRP A 445 20.57 -17.01 0.83
CA TRP A 445 19.38 -17.76 0.40
C TRP A 445 19.35 -17.95 -1.12
N LEU A 446 19.74 -16.92 -1.87
CA LEU A 446 19.77 -16.96 -3.33
C LEU A 446 20.80 -17.98 -3.85
N GLU A 447 21.97 -18.11 -3.22
CA GLU A 447 23.00 -19.12 -3.57
C GLU A 447 22.49 -20.58 -3.47
N ARG A 448 21.43 -20.83 -2.69
CA ARG A 448 20.80 -22.15 -2.52
C ARG A 448 19.59 -22.35 -3.45
N SER A 449 19.24 -21.33 -4.22
CA SER A 449 18.04 -21.31 -5.04
C SER A 449 18.26 -21.97 -6.40
N ARG A 450 17.18 -22.50 -6.97
CA ARG A 450 17.16 -22.94 -8.37
C ARG A 450 17.40 -21.73 -9.28
N HIS A 451 18.23 -21.89 -10.30
CA HIS A 451 18.54 -20.83 -11.26
C HIS A 451 17.50 -20.82 -12.39
N ASP A 452 16.43 -20.05 -12.20
CA ASP A 452 15.38 -19.77 -13.17
C ASP A 452 15.15 -18.26 -13.35
N ASP A 453 14.10 -17.87 -14.08
CA ASP A 453 13.78 -16.47 -14.35
C ASP A 453 13.54 -15.66 -13.05
N LEU A 454 12.99 -16.29 -12.00
CA LEU A 454 12.74 -15.64 -10.71
C LEU A 454 14.05 -15.43 -9.94
N TYR A 455 14.97 -16.40 -9.99
CA TYR A 455 16.33 -16.22 -9.47
C TYR A 455 17.02 -15.04 -10.14
N ASP A 456 16.96 -14.95 -11.47
CA ASP A 456 17.64 -13.88 -12.22
C ASP A 456 17.06 -12.49 -11.90
N ALA A 457 15.74 -12.37 -11.81
CA ALA A 457 15.06 -11.15 -11.36
C ALA A 457 15.47 -10.76 -9.92
N THR A 458 15.52 -11.75 -9.02
CA THR A 458 15.91 -11.54 -7.61
C THR A 458 17.39 -11.18 -7.48
N GLN A 459 18.26 -11.77 -8.30
CA GLN A 459 19.69 -11.46 -8.35
C GLN A 459 19.94 -10.05 -8.89
N ALA A 460 19.19 -9.63 -9.92
CA ALA A 460 19.22 -8.26 -10.42
C ALA A 460 18.75 -7.28 -9.33
N HIS A 461 17.70 -7.61 -8.60
CA HIS A 461 17.20 -6.80 -7.49
C HIS A 461 18.26 -6.64 -6.38
N LEU A 462 18.88 -7.74 -5.96
CA LEU A 462 19.98 -7.71 -4.99
C LEU A 462 21.15 -6.82 -5.47
N TRP A 463 21.59 -6.99 -6.72
CA TRP A 463 22.70 -6.19 -7.26
C TRP A 463 22.36 -4.70 -7.38
N TYR A 464 21.13 -4.37 -7.71
CA TYR A 464 20.66 -2.98 -7.70
C TYR A 464 20.78 -2.35 -6.32
N LEU A 465 20.31 -3.04 -5.27
CA LEU A 465 20.40 -2.54 -3.89
C LEU A 465 21.84 -2.49 -3.36
N GLN A 466 22.72 -3.35 -3.85
CA GLN A 466 24.15 -3.30 -3.55
C GLN A 466 24.92 -2.24 -4.33
N GLY A 467 24.29 -1.55 -5.29
CA GLY A 467 24.98 -0.64 -6.21
C GLY A 467 25.92 -1.36 -7.19
N ASN A 468 25.77 -2.67 -7.38
CA ASN A 468 26.60 -3.47 -8.28
C ASN A 468 26.15 -3.31 -9.73
N MET A 469 26.49 -2.16 -10.32
CA MET A 469 26.14 -1.82 -11.71
C MET A 469 26.74 -2.80 -12.72
N GLN A 470 27.97 -3.28 -12.49
CA GLN A 470 28.60 -4.25 -13.39
C GLN A 470 27.83 -5.57 -13.43
N GLY A 471 27.32 -6.03 -12.28
CA GLY A 471 26.45 -7.20 -12.20
C GLY A 471 25.15 -7.00 -12.99
N LEU A 472 24.52 -5.84 -12.84
CA LEU A 472 23.31 -5.49 -13.60
C LEU A 472 23.57 -5.47 -15.12
N LEU A 473 24.68 -4.90 -15.58
CA LEU A 473 25.03 -4.87 -17.00
C LEU A 473 25.29 -6.29 -17.55
N GLN A 474 25.92 -7.17 -16.77
CA GLN A 474 26.06 -8.58 -17.13
C GLN A 474 24.70 -9.29 -17.18
N MET A 475 23.80 -8.98 -16.24
CA MET A 475 22.44 -9.51 -16.24
C MET A 475 21.65 -9.04 -17.46
N ASP A 476 21.81 -7.77 -17.86
CA ASP A 476 21.18 -7.21 -19.05
C ASP A 476 21.56 -8.00 -20.31
N VAL A 477 22.86 -8.27 -20.47
CA VAL A 477 23.38 -9.09 -21.57
C VAL A 477 22.83 -10.51 -21.51
N LYS A 478 22.75 -11.11 -20.32
CA LYS A 478 22.21 -12.46 -20.12
C LYS A 478 20.73 -12.54 -20.51
N MET A 479 19.91 -11.59 -20.07
CA MET A 479 18.47 -11.57 -20.32
C MET A 479 18.12 -11.23 -21.77
N GLY A 480 18.99 -10.49 -22.47
CA GLY A 480 18.76 -10.07 -23.85
C GLY A 480 17.42 -9.33 -23.96
N ASN A 481 16.59 -9.67 -24.94
CA ASN A 481 15.32 -8.95 -25.16
C ASN A 481 14.19 -9.34 -24.20
N LYS A 482 14.32 -10.42 -23.44
CA LYS A 482 13.23 -10.93 -22.58
C LYS A 482 13.57 -10.66 -21.12
N VAL A 483 12.88 -9.69 -20.53
CA VAL A 483 12.99 -9.36 -19.11
C VAL A 483 11.74 -9.89 -18.39
N PRO A 484 11.88 -10.57 -17.24
CA PRO A 484 10.76 -11.27 -16.59
C PRO A 484 9.66 -10.33 -16.08
N ASP A 485 10.00 -9.11 -15.67
CA ASP A 485 9.07 -8.17 -15.07
C ASP A 485 9.50 -6.69 -15.25
N SER A 486 8.56 -5.78 -15.02
CA SER A 486 8.75 -4.34 -15.18
C SER A 486 9.81 -3.74 -14.25
N TRP A 487 9.92 -4.24 -13.00
CA TRP A 487 10.89 -3.71 -12.04
C TRP A 487 12.32 -4.17 -12.36
N THR A 488 12.48 -5.40 -12.84
CA THR A 488 13.77 -5.85 -13.38
C THR A 488 14.16 -5.02 -14.60
N ALA A 489 13.23 -4.74 -15.52
CA ALA A 489 13.52 -3.86 -16.66
C ALA A 489 13.95 -2.46 -16.21
N TYR A 490 13.25 -1.88 -15.23
CA TYR A 490 13.60 -0.61 -14.63
C TYR A 490 15.04 -0.61 -14.05
N ARG A 491 15.41 -1.62 -13.25
CA ARG A 491 16.72 -1.71 -12.61
C ARG A 491 17.87 -1.84 -13.63
N LEU A 492 17.67 -2.62 -14.68
CA LEU A 492 18.63 -2.72 -15.78
C LEU A 492 18.75 -1.39 -16.54
N GLY A 493 17.63 -0.71 -16.77
CA GLY A 493 17.59 0.63 -17.36
C GLY A 493 18.38 1.66 -16.55
N GLU A 494 18.26 1.65 -15.22
CA GLU A 494 19.04 2.53 -14.34
C GLU A 494 20.54 2.28 -14.46
N ALA A 495 20.99 1.02 -14.54
CA ALA A 495 22.41 0.70 -14.72
C ALA A 495 22.95 1.19 -16.07
N LEU A 496 22.19 0.98 -17.16
CA LEU A 496 22.55 1.46 -18.50
C LEU A 496 22.57 2.99 -18.58
N LEU A 497 21.63 3.66 -17.89
CA LEU A 497 21.58 5.11 -17.82
C LEU A 497 22.83 5.66 -17.13
N GLN A 498 23.27 5.03 -16.04
CA GLN A 498 24.50 5.39 -15.33
C GLN A 498 25.77 5.12 -16.14
N GLU A 499 25.78 4.07 -16.97
CA GLU A 499 26.88 3.78 -17.92
C GLU A 499 26.94 4.81 -19.06
N GLY A 500 25.88 5.61 -19.26
CA GLY A 500 25.75 6.57 -20.35
C GLY A 500 25.22 5.96 -21.65
N ASN A 501 24.75 4.72 -21.62
CA ASN A 501 24.12 4.05 -22.76
C ASN A 501 22.63 4.42 -22.83
N TYR A 502 22.34 5.68 -23.15
CA TYR A 502 21.00 6.26 -23.07
C TYR A 502 19.97 5.56 -23.96
N SER A 503 20.35 5.15 -25.17
CA SER A 503 19.46 4.41 -26.08
C SER A 503 19.05 3.05 -25.49
N ALA A 504 20.00 2.28 -24.96
CA ALA A 504 19.70 1.00 -24.31
C ALA A 504 18.87 1.19 -23.03
N ALA A 505 19.19 2.22 -22.23
CA ALA A 505 18.41 2.58 -21.04
C ALA A 505 16.97 2.92 -21.41
N ALA A 506 16.75 3.75 -22.44
CA ALA A 506 15.43 4.09 -22.93
C ALA A 506 14.64 2.85 -23.37
N ASN A 507 15.27 1.89 -24.03
CA ASN A 507 14.61 0.62 -24.41
C ASN A 507 14.18 -0.20 -23.18
N ARG A 508 15.00 -0.25 -22.12
CA ARG A 508 14.63 -0.96 -20.89
C ARG A 508 13.53 -0.27 -20.12
N PHE A 509 13.60 1.04 -19.97
CA PHE A 509 12.51 1.79 -19.36
C PHE A 509 11.22 1.68 -20.16
N LYS A 510 11.31 1.66 -21.50
CA LYS A 510 10.15 1.41 -22.36
C LYS A 510 9.51 0.05 -22.07
N GLN A 511 10.29 -1.02 -21.89
CA GLN A 511 9.75 -2.33 -21.49
C GLN A 511 9.02 -2.28 -20.15
N ALA A 512 9.53 -1.50 -19.18
CA ALA A 512 8.85 -1.28 -17.91
C ALA A 512 7.52 -0.51 -18.08
N VAL A 513 7.52 0.54 -18.91
CA VAL A 513 6.35 1.36 -19.25
C VAL A 513 5.31 0.57 -20.06
N ASP A 514 5.72 -0.32 -20.95
CA ASP A 514 4.78 -1.12 -21.75
C ASP A 514 3.95 -2.08 -20.87
N GLN A 515 4.50 -2.50 -19.72
CA GLN A 515 3.81 -3.34 -18.73
C GLN A 515 2.99 -2.50 -17.73
N LEU A 516 3.57 -1.40 -17.24
CA LEU A 516 2.92 -0.48 -16.29
C LEU A 516 2.87 0.96 -16.86
N PRO A 517 2.03 1.23 -17.87
CA PRO A 517 2.00 2.52 -18.58
C PRO A 517 1.57 3.70 -17.72
N LEU A 518 0.90 3.43 -16.60
CA LEU A 518 0.41 4.43 -15.65
C LEU A 518 1.26 4.49 -14.37
N GLN A 519 2.37 3.74 -14.29
CA GLN A 519 3.42 3.96 -13.29
C GLN A 519 4.28 5.16 -13.72
N LEU A 520 3.95 6.33 -13.19
CA LEU A 520 4.49 7.60 -13.66
C LEU A 520 6.01 7.72 -13.43
N ASP A 521 6.56 7.04 -12.44
CA ASP A 521 8.01 7.01 -12.20
C ASP A 521 8.78 6.28 -13.30
N PHE A 522 8.22 5.19 -13.84
CA PHE A 522 8.83 4.48 -14.97
C PHE A 522 8.78 5.34 -16.23
N ARG A 523 7.64 5.99 -16.45
CA ARG A 523 7.46 6.90 -17.59
C ARG A 523 8.38 8.11 -17.49
N PHE A 524 8.61 8.63 -16.27
CA PHE A 524 9.56 9.71 -16.03
C PHE A 524 10.98 9.29 -16.38
N LYS A 525 11.45 8.11 -15.93
CA LYS A 525 12.78 7.60 -16.28
C LYS A 525 12.94 7.33 -17.77
N TYR A 526 11.90 6.81 -18.43
CA TYR A 526 11.88 6.66 -19.88
C TYR A 526 12.05 8.00 -20.59
N ALA A 527 11.27 9.02 -20.20
CA ALA A 527 11.35 10.37 -20.74
C ALA A 527 12.74 11.00 -20.52
N SER A 528 13.32 10.84 -19.33
CA SER A 528 14.68 11.30 -19.03
C SER A 528 15.74 10.62 -19.91
N ALA A 529 15.64 9.31 -20.12
CA ALA A 529 16.56 8.58 -20.98
C ALA A 529 16.42 9.02 -22.46
N LEU A 530 15.20 9.19 -22.96
CA LEU A 530 14.95 9.74 -24.30
C LEU A 530 15.57 11.13 -24.48
N TYR A 531 15.43 12.00 -23.47
CA TYR A 531 16.00 13.34 -23.51
C TYR A 531 17.53 13.29 -23.61
N LEU A 532 18.18 12.45 -22.81
CA LEU A 532 19.64 12.26 -22.83
C LEU A 532 20.15 11.60 -24.12
N ASP A 533 19.34 10.74 -24.73
CA ASP A 533 19.61 10.14 -26.05
C ASP A 533 19.40 11.13 -27.22
N GLY A 534 18.95 12.36 -26.94
CA GLY A 534 18.69 13.40 -27.93
C GLY A 534 17.30 13.34 -28.58
N GLN A 535 16.47 12.37 -28.21
CA GLN A 535 15.07 12.23 -28.64
C GLN A 535 14.13 13.18 -27.87
N THR A 536 14.48 14.47 -27.91
CA THR A 536 13.87 15.51 -27.04
C THR A 536 12.38 15.75 -27.30
N GLU A 537 11.90 15.54 -28.53
CA GLU A 537 10.47 15.70 -28.85
C GLU A 537 9.61 14.61 -28.20
N ASP A 538 10.08 13.37 -28.21
CA ASP A 538 9.36 12.27 -27.59
C ASP A 538 9.43 12.35 -26.07
N ALA A 539 10.57 12.74 -25.51
CA ALA A 539 10.69 13.05 -24.09
C ALA A 539 9.68 14.12 -23.64
N GLY A 540 9.51 15.20 -24.41
CA GLY A 540 8.54 16.25 -24.14
C GLY A 540 7.10 15.77 -24.10
N LYS A 541 6.70 14.87 -25.01
CA LYS A 541 5.36 14.25 -25.01
C LYS A 541 5.14 13.41 -23.76
N GLU A 542 6.16 12.67 -23.34
CA GLU A 542 6.10 11.84 -22.13
C GLU A 542 5.98 12.69 -20.86
N PHE A 543 6.76 13.77 -20.73
CA PHE A 543 6.61 14.72 -19.60
C PHE A 543 5.23 15.38 -19.58
N LEU A 544 4.71 15.79 -20.75
CA LEU A 544 3.36 16.36 -20.86
C LEU A 544 2.27 15.37 -20.46
N PHE A 545 2.45 14.09 -20.78
CA PHE A 545 1.54 13.04 -20.31
C PHE A 545 1.56 12.95 -18.78
N ILE A 546 2.75 12.91 -18.17
CA ILE A 546 2.89 12.80 -16.71
C ILE A 546 2.23 13.98 -16.01
N THR A 547 2.41 15.21 -16.49
CA THR A 547 1.78 16.39 -15.87
C THR A 547 0.27 16.44 -16.03
N ARG A 548 -0.28 15.82 -17.07
CA ARG A 548 -1.73 15.65 -17.24
C ARG A 548 -2.30 14.59 -16.31
N GLU A 549 -1.60 13.48 -16.14
CA GLU A 549 -2.02 12.40 -15.25
C GLU A 549 -1.90 12.81 -13.78
N ASN A 550 -0.76 13.39 -13.39
CA ASN A 550 -0.51 13.91 -12.06
C ASN A 550 0.07 15.34 -12.12
N PRO A 551 -0.79 16.37 -12.04
CA PRO A 551 -0.35 17.76 -11.91
C PRO A 551 0.52 18.04 -10.70
N GLY A 552 0.56 17.16 -9.70
CA GLY A 552 1.43 17.25 -8.53
C GLY A 552 2.86 16.73 -8.74
N TYR A 553 3.22 16.25 -9.93
CA TYR A 553 4.53 15.65 -10.22
C TYR A 553 5.58 16.73 -10.60
N GLU A 554 6.23 17.33 -9.59
CA GLU A 554 7.07 18.52 -9.78
C GLU A 554 8.27 18.31 -10.72
N LYS A 555 8.85 17.10 -10.73
CA LYS A 555 9.98 16.74 -11.61
C LYS A 555 9.59 16.77 -13.09
N ALA A 556 8.35 16.40 -13.41
CA ALA A 556 7.86 16.40 -14.79
C ALA A 556 7.64 17.83 -15.28
N TRP A 557 7.09 18.71 -14.43
CA TRP A 557 6.97 20.13 -14.75
C TRP A 557 8.31 20.80 -15.02
N MET A 558 9.32 20.53 -14.19
CA MET A 558 10.68 21.05 -14.39
C MET A 558 11.27 20.60 -15.74
N ASN A 559 11.18 19.32 -16.08
CA ASN A 559 11.71 18.81 -17.34
C ASN A 559 10.90 19.27 -18.57
N LEU A 560 9.58 19.43 -18.42
CA LEU A 560 8.72 20.01 -19.44
C LEU A 560 9.10 21.47 -19.73
N ALA A 561 9.47 22.24 -18.71
CA ALA A 561 9.97 23.59 -18.89
C ALA A 561 11.29 23.63 -19.68
N VAL A 562 12.23 22.74 -19.38
CA VAL A 562 13.50 22.64 -20.13
C VAL A 562 13.22 22.35 -21.61
N TRP A 563 12.27 21.46 -21.90
CA TRP A 563 11.84 21.20 -23.26
C TRP A 563 11.26 22.44 -23.95
N TYR A 564 10.39 23.21 -23.29
CA TYR A 564 9.86 24.46 -23.83
C TYR A 564 10.94 25.53 -24.04
N ILE A 565 11.90 25.66 -23.14
CA ILE A 565 13.07 26.56 -23.29
C ILE A 565 13.84 26.22 -24.56
N ASN A 566 14.10 24.92 -24.80
CA ASN A 566 14.81 24.48 -26.01
C ASN A 566 14.01 24.73 -27.29
N LYS A 567 12.68 24.74 -27.22
CA LYS A 567 11.79 25.16 -28.31
C LYS A 567 11.68 26.67 -28.50
N GLY A 568 12.17 27.46 -27.54
CA GLY A 568 12.01 28.91 -27.52
C GLY A 568 10.62 29.38 -27.07
N ASP A 569 9.77 28.49 -26.55
CA ASP A 569 8.46 28.85 -25.99
C ASP A 569 8.63 29.30 -24.54
N VAL A 570 8.98 30.59 -24.38
CA VAL A 570 9.27 31.20 -23.09
C VAL A 570 8.03 31.25 -22.18
N VAL A 571 6.83 31.40 -22.76
CA VAL A 571 5.59 31.51 -21.99
C VAL A 571 5.26 30.17 -21.35
N ALA A 572 5.26 29.10 -22.14
CA ALA A 572 5.00 27.75 -21.63
C ALA A 572 6.10 27.29 -20.65
N ALA A 573 7.35 27.68 -20.87
CA ALA A 573 8.45 27.42 -19.94
C ALA A 573 8.24 28.12 -18.58
N GLU A 574 7.84 29.40 -18.58
CA GLU A 574 7.57 30.14 -17.35
C GLU A 574 6.45 29.48 -16.55
N GLU A 575 5.34 29.11 -17.21
CA GLU A 575 4.20 28.45 -16.57
C GLU A 575 4.59 27.10 -15.96
N ALA A 576 5.33 26.27 -16.69
CA ALA A 576 5.78 24.96 -16.19
C ALA A 576 6.71 25.10 -14.97
N LEU A 577 7.62 26.07 -14.97
CA LEU A 577 8.50 26.34 -13.82
C LEU A 577 7.75 26.88 -12.61
N GLN A 578 6.76 27.76 -12.83
CA GLN A 578 5.90 28.25 -11.76
C GLN A 578 5.15 27.11 -11.07
N ASN A 579 4.61 26.16 -11.84
CA ASN A 579 4.00 24.95 -11.29
C ASN A 579 4.99 24.12 -10.46
N ALA A 580 6.19 23.85 -10.99
CA ALA A 580 7.22 23.09 -10.26
C ALA A 580 7.60 23.75 -8.92
N VAL A 581 7.82 25.07 -8.91
CA VAL A 581 8.20 25.84 -7.70
C VAL A 581 7.03 25.95 -6.71
N ALA A 582 5.78 26.06 -7.18
CA ALA A 582 4.60 26.08 -6.31
C ALA A 582 4.36 24.73 -5.63
N LEU A 583 4.69 23.62 -6.30
CA LEU A 583 4.60 22.28 -5.74
C LEU A 583 5.73 21.99 -4.75
N ASN A 584 6.96 22.39 -5.08
CA ASN A 584 8.12 22.20 -4.24
C ASN A 584 8.98 23.47 -4.21
N PRO A 585 8.88 24.29 -3.15
CA PRO A 585 9.61 25.55 -3.08
C PRO A 585 11.13 25.36 -2.94
N ASP A 586 11.56 24.15 -2.53
CA ASP A 586 12.97 23.73 -2.39
C ASP A 586 13.47 22.96 -3.60
N TYR A 587 12.70 22.87 -4.69
CA TYR A 587 13.22 22.32 -5.94
C TYR A 587 14.19 23.32 -6.57
N LEU A 588 15.43 23.29 -6.10
CA LEU A 588 16.48 24.25 -6.41
C LEU A 588 16.65 24.45 -7.91
N GLN A 589 16.68 23.36 -8.68
CA GLN A 589 16.86 23.42 -10.13
C GLN A 589 15.73 24.21 -10.82
N ALA A 590 14.47 24.00 -10.42
CA ALA A 590 13.33 24.73 -10.97
C ALA A 590 13.39 26.22 -10.61
N ARG A 591 13.72 26.54 -9.35
CA ARG A 591 13.81 27.94 -8.91
C ARG A 591 14.97 28.69 -9.57
N LEU A 592 16.14 28.06 -9.70
CA LEU A 592 17.29 28.62 -10.43
C LEU A 592 16.92 28.90 -11.89
N THR A 593 16.30 27.92 -12.56
CA THR A 593 15.92 28.04 -13.97
C THR A 593 14.88 29.13 -14.18
N LEU A 594 13.87 29.23 -13.30
CA LEU A 594 12.87 30.30 -13.34
C LEU A 594 13.48 31.67 -13.12
N THR A 595 14.43 31.76 -12.19
CA THR A 595 15.15 33.00 -11.92
C THR A 595 15.96 33.44 -13.13
N ASP A 596 16.74 32.54 -13.74
CA ASP A 596 17.50 32.84 -14.96
C ASP A 596 16.58 33.26 -16.11
N LEU A 597 15.43 32.58 -16.29
CA LEU A 597 14.42 32.95 -17.29
C LEU A 597 13.91 34.38 -17.07
N TYR A 598 13.61 34.76 -15.82
CA TYR A 598 13.19 36.14 -15.50
C TYR A 598 14.29 37.17 -15.76
N LEU A 599 15.56 36.86 -15.46
CA LEU A 599 16.67 37.77 -15.77
C LEU A 599 16.82 37.98 -17.28
N ARG A 600 16.75 36.90 -18.08
CA ARG A 600 16.85 36.97 -19.54
C ARG A 600 15.68 37.71 -20.19
N THR A 601 14.47 37.55 -19.64
CA THR A 601 13.25 38.23 -20.11
C THR A 601 13.05 39.62 -19.49
N ARG A 602 14.03 40.13 -18.73
CA ARG A 602 14.02 41.44 -18.05
C ARG A 602 12.85 41.62 -17.06
N GLN A 603 12.32 40.54 -16.51
CA GLN A 603 11.29 40.54 -15.47
C GLN A 603 11.91 40.72 -14.07
N ARG A 604 12.60 41.86 -13.84
CA ARG A 604 13.44 42.10 -12.66
C ARG A 604 12.70 41.88 -11.33
N THR A 605 11.46 42.36 -11.20
CA THR A 605 10.68 42.21 -9.96
C THR A 605 10.45 40.75 -9.60
N LYS A 606 10.06 39.91 -10.58
CA LYS A 606 9.85 38.48 -10.36
C LYS A 606 11.16 37.75 -10.03
N ALA A 607 12.25 38.11 -10.72
CA ALA A 607 13.58 37.59 -10.41
C ALA A 607 14.01 37.93 -8.97
N GLY A 608 13.71 39.15 -8.50
CA GLY A 608 14.01 39.60 -7.14
C GLY A 608 13.33 38.74 -6.06
N VAL A 609 12.06 38.40 -6.25
CA VAL A 609 11.31 37.51 -5.32
C VAL A 609 11.96 36.13 -5.25
N MET A 610 12.31 35.55 -6.41
CA MET A 610 12.97 34.24 -6.43
C MET A 610 14.37 34.28 -5.82
N MET A 611 15.12 35.35 -6.08
CA MET A 611 16.46 35.57 -5.56
C MET A 611 16.46 35.73 -4.03
N GLN A 612 15.45 36.39 -3.46
CA GLN A 612 15.30 36.50 -2.00
C GLN A 612 15.22 35.12 -1.35
N TYR A 613 14.41 34.22 -1.92
CA TYR A 613 14.31 32.84 -1.45
C TYR A 613 15.64 32.09 -1.58
N LEU A 614 16.27 32.15 -2.77
CA LEU A 614 17.53 31.46 -3.03
C LEU A 614 18.66 31.92 -2.09
N LEU A 615 18.78 33.22 -1.84
CA LEU A 615 19.79 33.77 -0.92
C LEU A 615 19.52 33.45 0.55
N ARG A 616 18.28 33.10 0.90
CA ARG A 616 17.90 32.71 2.27
C ARG A 616 18.22 31.25 2.54
N TYR A 617 17.80 30.35 1.65
CA TYR A 617 17.86 28.90 1.87
C TYR A 617 19.02 28.19 1.15
N HIS A 618 19.59 28.81 0.12
CA HIS A 618 20.62 28.23 -0.74
C HIS A 618 21.77 29.21 -1.00
N ARG A 619 22.10 30.05 -0.01
CA ARG A 619 23.10 31.11 -0.16
C ARG A 619 24.44 30.56 -0.64
N ASP A 620 24.87 29.43 -0.10
CA ASP A 620 26.21 28.90 -0.35
C ASP A 620 26.31 28.13 -1.67
N GLU A 621 25.19 27.96 -2.39
CA GLU A 621 25.18 27.35 -3.72
C GLU A 621 25.87 28.26 -4.76
N PRO A 622 26.90 27.78 -5.49
CA PRO A 622 27.64 28.60 -6.45
C PRO A 622 26.77 29.26 -7.52
N LEU A 623 25.78 28.53 -8.03
CA LEU A 623 24.84 29.02 -9.04
C LEU A 623 23.95 30.14 -8.51
N VAL A 624 23.61 30.13 -7.21
CA VAL A 624 22.85 31.21 -6.58
C VAL A 624 23.68 32.49 -6.53
N GLN A 625 24.96 32.39 -6.18
CA GLN A 625 25.86 33.55 -6.16
C GLN A 625 26.07 34.14 -7.57
N GLU A 626 26.21 33.28 -8.58
CA GLU A 626 26.32 33.71 -9.97
C GLU A 626 25.07 34.49 -10.43
N LEU A 627 23.87 33.93 -10.20
CA LEU A 627 22.62 34.59 -10.56
C LEU A 627 22.42 35.90 -9.78
N ASN A 628 22.83 35.96 -8.51
CA ASN A 628 22.77 37.19 -7.71
C ASN A 628 23.67 38.30 -8.28
N MET A 629 24.88 37.97 -8.76
CA MET A 629 25.74 38.94 -9.45
C MET A 629 25.07 39.48 -10.72
N ARG A 630 24.46 38.61 -11.52
CA ARG A 630 23.71 39.00 -12.72
C ARG A 630 22.46 39.84 -12.40
N TYR A 631 21.74 39.52 -11.32
CA TYR A 631 20.59 40.28 -10.87
C TYR A 631 20.95 41.71 -10.42
N ARG A 632 22.12 41.87 -9.79
CA ARG A 632 22.63 43.19 -9.34
C ARG A 632 23.18 44.05 -10.48
N SER A 633 23.59 43.45 -11.59
CA SER A 633 24.14 44.18 -12.76
C SER A 633 23.08 44.64 -13.77
N LEU A 634 21.88 44.05 -13.71
CA LEU A 634 20.67 44.57 -14.38
C LEU A 634 20.12 45.77 -13.63
#